data_AF-A0A1D2WJC5-F1
#
_entry.id   AF-A0A1D2WJC5-F1
#
_cell.length_a   1.000
_cell.length_b   1.000
_cell.length_c   1.000
_cell.angle_alpha   90.00
_cell.angle_beta   90.00
_cell.angle_gamma   90.00
#
_symmetry.space_group_name_H-M   'P 1'
#
loop_
_entity.id
_entity.type
_entity.pdbx_description
1 polymer ?
#
loop_
_entity_poly.entity_id
_entity_poly.type
_entity_poly.pdbx_seq_one_letter_code
_entity_poly.pdbx_strand_id
1 'polypeptide(L)'
;METAKGYVERVTTNLDVILSVMGFGLGLLIISLYYIIDLNQKDIGIAILSSCLIYFIFRNKFKSETAISSREDKFKSILEISFYLIFLACVFIYSTNLYYRPISSFILICILAAIIASQILYVREGDGVTSLLLQIFLLSILIRVGIFYNFPSLMGYDAYFHASMARAITDTGFVAPIETSSKYFYYPLFHIFVSIIQVMSETDIKDAIFYSIGFASVFSTVGIYLIGKKLEGVQMGLLATLLINLNNHNIVAGITNITPGSLVLCYFIFIIYAIFSEKQSLRYTGFILLITVLMVLTHQLTTFVVFLSLVSICAGKYLHNHVYKSLFAKTNNFNYILFFVISLQTYWMFTYVNSNTSFLEMVLSPLMDVLQIGSSYSSAELIMGPLNNQETLETLLLHISYLALPFFAIGGVLAWLSRENIKKVNKFSIALVVIILYGLAYGIPLLGMRNFLTSRWFPLIAVFLVLVSASYMLKLVSLLDSKKAKIPVMFTIILLFSFVMVTTPGINKDNPLVAKDTTVRNQFKSIEIEAIKTVTVKCSGNILMDSPYDSCLFYRDRAYDTRNATYFNIQHIQTGEIDGDPTILLRKSTVKEPISINDPERYGINIIQTLPEGFFNRFNAHDYARVYDNDEVFAYTKEGKTTRN
;
A
#
# COMPACT_ATOMS: atom_id res chain seq x y z
N MET A 1 29.94 -40.23 -8.21
CA MET A 1 28.90 -39.88 -7.22
C MET A 1 29.41 -38.88 -6.17
N GLU A 2 30.66 -39.00 -5.70
CA GLU A 2 31.29 -38.02 -4.79
C GLU A 2 31.55 -36.65 -5.43
N THR A 3 31.96 -36.59 -6.70
CA THR A 3 32.14 -35.35 -7.46
C THR A 3 30.85 -34.55 -7.58
N ALA A 4 29.73 -35.20 -7.94
CA ALA A 4 28.42 -34.54 -7.99
C ALA A 4 27.96 -34.03 -6.61
N LYS A 5 28.23 -34.79 -5.54
CA LYS A 5 27.92 -34.40 -4.16
C LYS A 5 28.74 -33.19 -3.71
N GLY A 6 30.04 -33.15 -4.04
CA GLY A 6 30.92 -32.01 -3.77
C GLY A 6 30.54 -30.75 -4.56
N TYR A 7 30.08 -30.89 -5.81
CA TYR A 7 29.54 -29.77 -6.59
C TYR A 7 28.25 -29.20 -5.98
N VAL A 8 27.30 -30.05 -5.59
CA VAL A 8 26.05 -29.63 -4.93
C VAL A 8 26.35 -28.92 -3.61
N GLU A 9 27.27 -29.44 -2.80
CA GLU A 9 27.68 -28.83 -1.53
C GLU A 9 28.35 -27.46 -1.76
N ARG A 10 29.21 -27.32 -2.78
CA ARG A 10 29.85 -26.05 -3.13
C ARG A 10 28.86 -25.00 -3.65
N VAL A 11 27.88 -25.41 -4.45
CA VAL A 11 26.82 -24.53 -4.99
C VAL A 11 25.90 -24.05 -3.88
N THR A 12 25.43 -24.96 -3.03
CA THR A 12 24.53 -24.64 -1.91
C THR A 12 25.20 -23.75 -0.85
N THR A 13 26.51 -23.93 -0.63
CA THR A 13 27.28 -23.12 0.34
C THR A 13 27.56 -21.69 -0.13
N ASN A 14 27.51 -21.43 -1.44
CA ASN A 14 27.80 -20.12 -2.05
C ASN A 14 26.59 -19.55 -2.81
N LEU A 15 25.37 -19.93 -2.40
CA LEU A 15 24.15 -19.53 -3.08
C LEU A 15 23.99 -18.00 -3.14
N ASP A 16 24.33 -17.30 -2.06
CA ASP A 16 24.35 -15.84 -2.02
C ASP A 16 25.27 -15.22 -3.07
N VAL A 17 26.45 -15.82 -3.28
CA VAL A 17 27.42 -15.36 -4.29
C VAL A 17 26.87 -15.54 -5.70
N ILE A 18 26.34 -16.73 -5.99
CA ILE A 18 25.78 -17.06 -7.29
C ILE A 18 24.61 -16.12 -7.60
N LEU A 19 23.68 -15.97 -6.66
CA LEU A 19 22.53 -15.07 -6.81
C LEU A 19 22.94 -13.61 -6.92
N SER A 20 23.99 -13.18 -6.21
CA SER A 20 24.50 -11.82 -6.32
C SER A 20 25.09 -11.54 -7.70
N VAL A 21 25.82 -12.49 -8.29
CA VAL A 21 26.37 -12.36 -9.65
C VAL A 21 25.27 -12.41 -10.70
N MET A 22 24.30 -13.34 -10.54
CA MET A 22 23.13 -13.41 -11.42
C MET A 22 22.28 -12.14 -11.35
N GLY A 23 22.04 -11.60 -10.16
CA GLY A 23 21.33 -10.35 -9.95
C GLY A 23 22.05 -9.15 -10.55
N PHE A 24 23.38 -9.08 -10.41
CA PHE A 24 24.19 -8.06 -11.08
C PHE A 24 24.06 -8.14 -12.61
N GLY A 25 24.15 -9.33 -13.19
CA GLY A 25 23.94 -9.55 -14.63
C GLY A 25 22.52 -9.21 -15.09
N LEU A 26 21.50 -9.56 -14.30
CA LEU A 26 20.10 -9.20 -14.58
C LEU A 26 19.89 -7.68 -14.54
N GLY A 27 20.48 -6.98 -13.57
CA GLY A 27 20.42 -5.52 -13.48
C GLY A 27 21.06 -4.86 -14.71
N LEU A 28 22.22 -5.35 -15.15
CA LEU A 28 22.85 -4.90 -16.41
C LEU A 28 21.97 -5.19 -17.62
N LEU A 29 21.35 -6.37 -17.71
CA LEU A 29 20.45 -6.73 -18.80
C LEU A 29 19.27 -5.74 -18.89
N ILE A 30 18.60 -5.45 -17.76
CA ILE A 30 17.46 -4.53 -17.73
C ILE A 30 17.88 -3.11 -18.16
N ILE A 31 19.04 -2.64 -17.69
CA ILE A 31 19.58 -1.33 -18.10
C ILE A 31 19.91 -1.34 -19.61
N SER A 32 20.51 -2.41 -20.13
CA SER A 32 20.78 -2.53 -21.56
C SER A 32 19.51 -2.57 -22.40
N LEU A 33 18.46 -3.24 -21.93
CA LEU A 33 17.15 -3.27 -22.62
C LEU A 33 16.51 -1.89 -22.70
N TYR A 34 16.74 -1.00 -21.74
CA TYR A 34 16.34 0.40 -21.87
C TYR A 34 16.97 1.07 -23.10
N TYR A 35 18.27 0.88 -23.33
CA TYR A 35 18.96 1.49 -24.47
C TYR A 35 18.73 0.79 -25.82
N ILE A 36 18.32 -0.48 -25.81
CA ILE A 36 18.13 -1.28 -27.05
C ILE A 36 16.67 -1.22 -27.54
N ILE A 37 15.70 -1.29 -26.63
CA ILE A 37 14.27 -1.41 -26.97
C ILE A 37 13.37 -0.42 -26.21
N ASP A 38 13.94 0.63 -25.61
CA ASP A 38 13.22 1.65 -24.82
C ASP A 38 12.37 1.06 -23.68
N LEU A 39 12.88 -0.03 -23.05
CA LEU A 39 12.27 -0.59 -21.84
C LEU A 39 12.40 0.39 -20.67
N ASN A 40 11.35 1.16 -20.36
CA ASN A 40 11.30 2.18 -19.30
C ASN A 40 11.32 1.60 -17.87
N GLN A 41 12.29 0.72 -17.56
CA GLN A 41 12.48 0.05 -16.28
C GLN A 41 13.94 0.10 -15.79
N LYS A 42 14.74 1.02 -16.32
CA LYS A 42 16.18 1.16 -15.99
C LYS A 42 16.44 1.31 -14.49
N ASP A 43 15.57 2.00 -13.77
CA ASP A 43 15.73 2.25 -12.34
C ASP A 43 15.62 0.97 -11.51
N ILE A 44 14.75 0.04 -11.92
CA ILE A 44 14.69 -1.31 -11.35
C ILE A 44 16.03 -2.02 -11.55
N GLY A 45 16.58 -1.93 -12.77
CA GLY A 45 17.89 -2.49 -13.10
C GLY A 45 19.01 -1.91 -12.22
N ILE A 46 19.03 -0.59 -12.01
CA ILE A 46 20.01 0.09 -11.14
C ILE A 46 19.87 -0.36 -9.69
N ALA A 47 18.65 -0.47 -9.16
CA ALA A 47 18.41 -0.91 -7.79
C ALA A 47 18.89 -2.36 -7.55
N ILE A 48 18.59 -3.27 -8.47
CA ILE A 48 19.06 -4.67 -8.40
C ILE A 48 20.59 -4.72 -8.48
N LEU A 49 21.17 -4.06 -9.48
CA LEU A 49 22.61 -4.04 -9.72
C LEU A 49 23.37 -3.51 -8.50
N SER A 50 22.98 -2.33 -8.00
CA SER A 50 23.64 -1.68 -6.88
C SER A 50 23.49 -2.46 -5.57
N SER A 51 22.31 -3.00 -5.27
CA SER A 51 22.11 -3.82 -4.06
C SER A 51 22.98 -5.09 -4.10
N CYS A 52 22.99 -5.80 -5.23
CA CYS A 52 23.83 -6.99 -5.41
C CYS A 52 25.32 -6.65 -5.30
N LEU A 53 25.76 -5.55 -5.92
CA LEU A 53 27.16 -5.10 -5.87
C LEU A 53 27.60 -4.76 -4.44
N ILE A 54 26.81 -3.96 -3.72
CA ILE A 54 27.10 -3.57 -2.33
C ILE A 54 27.18 -4.83 -1.45
N TYR A 55 26.22 -5.75 -1.57
CA TYR A 55 26.26 -7.01 -0.83
C TYR A 55 27.55 -7.79 -1.15
N PHE A 56 27.88 -7.98 -2.43
CA PHE A 56 29.06 -8.73 -2.85
C PHE A 56 30.37 -8.15 -2.30
N ILE A 57 30.51 -6.82 -2.28
CA ILE A 57 31.72 -6.13 -1.78
C ILE A 57 31.86 -6.30 -0.26
N PHE A 58 30.75 -6.20 0.48
CA PHE A 58 30.78 -6.13 1.94
C PHE A 58 30.43 -7.44 2.66
N ARG A 59 30.01 -8.49 1.96
CA ARG A 59 29.55 -9.78 2.53
C ARG A 59 30.49 -10.39 3.59
N ASN A 60 31.80 -10.30 3.38
CA ASN A 60 32.79 -10.87 4.28
C ASN A 60 33.14 -9.95 5.47
N LYS A 61 32.63 -8.71 5.47
CA LYS A 61 32.88 -7.69 6.50
C LYS A 61 31.69 -7.50 7.45
N PHE A 62 30.54 -8.09 7.15
CA PHE A 62 29.38 -8.02 8.04
C PHE A 62 29.69 -8.71 9.38
N LYS A 63 29.41 -8.01 10.48
CA LYS A 63 29.64 -8.51 11.85
C LYS A 63 28.30 -8.91 12.47
N SER A 64 28.35 -9.74 13.51
CA SER A 64 27.16 -9.98 14.34
C SER A 64 26.70 -8.68 14.99
N GLU A 65 25.39 -8.47 15.00
CA GLU A 65 24.78 -7.28 15.59
C GLU A 65 25.08 -7.24 17.09
N THR A 66 25.72 -6.16 17.52
CA THR A 66 25.99 -5.91 18.93
C THR A 66 25.50 -4.52 19.27
N ALA A 67 24.67 -4.43 20.31
CA ALA A 67 24.13 -3.17 20.78
C ALA A 67 25.24 -2.18 21.16
N ILE A 68 24.97 -0.90 20.95
CA ILE A 68 25.86 0.17 21.36
C ILE A 68 25.87 0.21 22.90
N SER A 69 26.91 -0.36 23.52
CA SER A 69 26.94 -0.51 24.97
C SER A 69 27.09 0.82 25.71
N SER A 70 26.04 1.28 26.40
CA SER A 70 26.09 1.75 27.81
C SER A 70 24.66 1.79 28.36
N ARG A 71 24.46 1.51 29.66
CA ARG A 71 23.12 1.48 30.30
C ARG A 71 22.62 2.90 30.60
N GLU A 72 23.52 3.87 30.61
CA GLU A 72 23.30 5.28 30.94
C GLU A 72 23.99 6.17 29.89
N ASP A 73 23.49 6.15 28.65
CA ASP A 73 23.94 7.10 27.64
C ASP A 73 23.07 8.36 27.71
N LYS A 74 23.65 9.50 28.10
CA LYS A 74 22.98 10.81 28.06
C LYS A 74 22.38 11.09 26.68
N PHE A 75 23.03 10.62 25.61
CA PHE A 75 22.54 10.80 24.26
C PHE A 75 21.24 10.04 24.00
N LYS A 76 21.06 8.84 24.57
CA LYS A 76 19.80 8.09 24.48
C LYS A 76 18.65 8.86 25.14
N SER A 77 18.86 9.41 26.33
CA SER A 77 17.85 10.23 27.01
C SER A 77 17.52 11.52 26.24
N ILE A 78 18.53 12.15 25.61
CA ILE A 78 18.31 13.31 24.73
C ILE A 78 17.44 12.93 23.53
N LEU A 79 17.70 11.78 22.89
CA LEU A 79 16.88 11.28 21.78
C LEU A 79 15.43 11.02 22.20
N GLU A 80 15.22 10.43 23.38
CA GLU A 80 13.89 10.16 23.93
C GLU A 80 13.10 11.45 24.19
N ILE A 81 13.71 12.45 24.85
CA ILE A 81 13.07 13.74 25.10
C ILE A 81 12.79 14.48 23.78
N SER A 82 13.76 14.48 22.86
CA SER A 82 13.63 15.12 21.55
C SER A 82 12.48 14.53 20.75
N PHE A 83 12.25 13.21 20.83
CA PHE A 83 11.11 12.57 20.19
C PHE A 83 9.78 13.22 20.62
N TYR A 84 9.53 13.32 21.93
CA TYR A 84 8.26 13.85 22.43
C TYR A 84 8.09 15.35 22.13
N LEU A 85 9.17 16.15 22.21
CA LEU A 85 9.11 17.57 21.85
C LEU A 85 8.77 17.77 20.38
N ILE A 86 9.42 17.02 19.48
CA ILE A 86 9.14 17.09 18.04
C ILE A 86 7.75 16.55 17.71
N PHE A 87 7.32 15.48 18.40
CA PHE A 87 5.97 14.94 18.27
C PHE A 87 4.91 16.00 18.59
N LEU A 88 5.07 16.71 19.70
CA LEU A 88 4.17 17.82 20.08
C LEU A 88 4.20 18.97 19.06
N ALA A 89 5.37 19.28 18.51
CA ALA A 89 5.50 20.28 17.45
C ALA A 89 4.73 19.87 16.18
N CYS A 90 4.77 18.59 15.78
CA CYS A 90 3.97 18.07 14.67
C CYS A 90 2.47 18.18 14.94
N VAL A 91 2.02 17.83 16.15
CA VAL A 91 0.61 17.97 16.55
C VAL A 91 0.16 19.43 16.48
N PHE A 92 0.99 20.36 16.97
CA PHE A 92 0.72 21.79 16.88
C PHE A 92 0.63 22.28 15.43
N ILE A 93 1.54 21.84 14.54
CA ILE A 93 1.48 22.16 13.11
C ILE A 93 0.17 21.68 12.48
N TYR A 94 -0.26 20.44 12.76
CA TYR A 94 -1.53 19.93 12.23
C TYR A 94 -2.74 20.68 12.79
N SER A 95 -2.72 21.09 14.05
CA SER A 95 -3.82 21.88 14.63
C SER A 95 -3.97 23.28 14.03
N THR A 96 -2.90 23.83 13.44
CA THR A 96 -2.86 25.21 12.91
C THR A 96 -2.95 25.27 11.39
N ASN A 97 -2.85 24.15 10.68
CA ASN A 97 -2.88 24.08 9.22
C ASN A 97 -3.99 23.12 8.78
N LEU A 98 -5.14 23.68 8.39
CA LEU A 98 -6.29 22.92 7.92
C LEU A 98 -6.23 22.71 6.41
N TYR A 99 -6.58 21.51 5.94
CA TYR A 99 -6.57 21.10 4.53
C TYR A 99 -5.19 21.10 3.87
N TYR A 100 -4.13 21.27 4.65
CA TYR A 100 -2.77 21.42 4.12
C TYR A 100 -1.73 20.98 5.15
N ARG A 101 -0.81 20.11 4.76
CA ARG A 101 0.39 19.79 5.55
C ARG A 101 1.61 20.52 5.01
N PRO A 102 2.26 21.38 5.81
CA PRO A 102 3.47 22.09 5.37
C PRO A 102 4.66 21.14 5.25
N ILE A 103 5.65 21.51 4.43
CA ILE A 103 6.91 20.78 4.24
C ILE A 103 7.60 20.48 5.58
N SER A 104 7.53 21.42 6.53
CA SER A 104 8.07 21.25 7.88
C SER A 104 7.53 19.99 8.57
N SER A 105 6.25 19.66 8.40
CA SER A 105 5.66 18.46 9.00
C SER A 105 6.28 17.16 8.47
N PHE A 106 6.58 17.10 7.17
CA PHE A 106 7.24 15.95 6.55
C PHE A 106 8.68 15.81 7.06
N ILE A 107 9.43 16.92 7.15
CA ILE A 107 10.80 16.91 7.69
C ILE A 107 10.80 16.41 9.13
N LEU A 108 9.90 16.90 9.98
CA LEU A 108 9.82 16.49 11.38
C LEU A 108 9.42 15.00 11.52
N ILE A 109 8.50 14.49 10.69
CA ILE A 109 8.18 13.04 10.65
C ILE A 109 9.43 12.21 10.34
N CYS A 110 10.25 12.65 9.38
CA CYS A 110 11.48 11.94 9.02
C CYS A 110 12.49 11.95 10.18
N ILE A 111 12.60 13.08 10.90
CA ILE A 111 13.45 13.20 12.08
C ILE A 111 12.95 12.28 13.21
N LEU A 112 11.63 12.20 13.46
CA LEU A 112 11.06 11.27 14.45
C LEU A 112 11.41 9.82 14.12
N ALA A 113 11.27 9.40 12.86
CA ALA A 113 11.65 8.07 12.40
C ALA A 113 13.15 7.79 12.64
N ALA A 114 14.02 8.74 12.28
CA ALA A 114 15.45 8.63 12.43
C ALA A 114 15.90 8.60 13.90
N ILE A 115 15.21 9.33 14.78
CA ILE A 115 15.39 9.28 16.24
C ILE A 115 15.07 7.89 16.77
N ILE A 116 13.90 7.33 16.43
CA ILE A 116 13.51 5.97 16.86
C ILE A 116 14.56 4.95 16.40
N ALA A 117 14.96 4.99 15.13
CA ALA A 117 15.97 4.09 14.59
C ALA A 117 17.32 4.17 15.31
N SER A 118 17.72 5.39 15.69
CA SER A 118 18.92 5.61 16.49
C SER A 118 18.79 5.02 17.90
N GLN A 119 17.63 5.16 18.54
CA GLN A 119 17.37 4.55 19.85
C GLN A 119 17.37 3.01 19.78
N ILE A 120 16.89 2.41 18.68
CA ILE A 120 16.88 0.94 18.49
C ILE A 120 18.30 0.34 18.63
N LEU A 121 19.34 1.04 18.17
CA LEU A 121 20.73 0.58 18.27
C LEU A 121 21.25 0.41 19.71
N TYR A 122 20.60 1.06 20.68
CA TYR A 122 20.94 0.95 22.10
C TYR A 122 20.30 -0.25 22.79
N VAL A 123 19.28 -0.87 22.18
CA VAL A 123 18.48 -1.94 22.79
C VAL A 123 19.25 -3.25 22.79
N ARG A 124 19.28 -3.93 23.94
CA ARG A 124 19.87 -5.26 24.14
C ARG A 124 18.80 -6.33 24.30
N GLU A 125 19.20 -7.58 24.15
CA GLU A 125 18.36 -8.70 24.55
C GLU A 125 18.04 -8.63 26.05
N GLY A 126 16.77 -8.81 26.39
CA GLY A 126 16.25 -8.68 27.75
C GLY A 126 15.80 -7.28 28.16
N ASP A 127 16.15 -6.22 27.40
CA ASP A 127 15.68 -4.86 27.69
C ASP A 127 14.16 -4.72 27.46
N GLY A 128 13.52 -3.84 28.23
CA GLY A 128 12.13 -3.45 28.01
C GLY A 128 11.99 -2.63 26.73
N VAL A 129 11.13 -3.07 25.81
CA VAL A 129 10.94 -2.43 24.49
C VAL A 129 9.66 -1.61 24.37
N THR A 130 8.81 -1.61 25.40
CA THR A 130 7.46 -1.03 25.35
C THR A 130 7.48 0.45 24.98
N SER A 131 8.43 1.21 25.51
CA SER A 131 8.59 2.64 25.19
C SER A 131 8.86 2.86 23.69
N LEU A 132 9.75 2.07 23.08
CA LEU A 132 10.06 2.17 21.65
C LEU A 132 8.91 1.74 20.76
N LEU A 133 8.20 0.66 21.12
CA LEU A 133 6.99 0.26 20.41
C LEU A 133 5.93 1.36 20.47
N LEU A 134 5.75 1.99 21.63
CA LEU A 134 4.84 3.13 21.78
C LEU A 134 5.26 4.30 20.89
N GLN A 135 6.55 4.66 20.84
CA GLN A 135 7.03 5.71 19.94
C GLN A 135 6.76 5.39 18.46
N ILE A 136 6.98 4.13 18.04
CA ILE A 136 6.66 3.68 16.67
C ILE A 136 5.16 3.82 16.39
N PHE A 137 4.31 3.39 17.32
CA PHE A 137 2.86 3.49 17.15
C PHE A 137 2.38 4.94 17.14
N LEU A 138 2.92 5.79 18.01
CA LEU A 138 2.62 7.22 18.04
C LEU A 138 3.01 7.89 16.72
N LEU A 139 4.22 7.62 16.20
CA LEU A 139 4.64 8.13 14.88
C LEU A 139 3.70 7.66 13.77
N SER A 140 3.33 6.37 13.80
CA SER A 140 2.43 5.76 12.82
C SER A 140 1.03 6.35 12.84
N ILE A 141 0.49 6.62 14.03
CA ILE A 141 -0.79 7.29 14.26
C ILE A 141 -0.70 8.75 13.83
N LEU A 142 0.36 9.48 14.19
CA LEU A 142 0.58 10.87 13.80
C LEU A 142 0.51 11.05 12.27
N ILE A 143 1.21 10.19 11.52
CA ILE A 143 1.17 10.19 10.05
C ILE A 143 -0.26 9.97 9.55
N ARG A 144 -0.96 8.95 10.07
CA ARG A 144 -2.32 8.59 9.63
C ARG A 144 -3.35 9.65 9.99
N VAL A 145 -3.28 10.23 11.18
CA VAL A 145 -4.16 11.32 11.64
C VAL A 145 -3.95 12.56 10.78
N GLY A 146 -2.69 12.94 10.54
CA GLY A 146 -2.36 14.09 9.68
C GLY A 146 -2.87 13.92 8.25
N ILE A 147 -3.02 12.70 7.75
CA ILE A 147 -3.64 12.42 6.45
C ILE A 147 -5.17 12.48 6.53
N PHE A 148 -5.74 11.70 7.45
CA PHE A 148 -7.16 11.34 7.43
C PHE A 148 -8.06 12.44 8.00
N TYR A 149 -7.61 13.12 9.05
CA TYR A 149 -8.39 14.15 9.75
C TYR A 149 -8.11 15.57 9.27
N ASN A 150 -7.10 15.76 8.41
CA ASN A 150 -6.81 17.08 7.84
C ASN A 150 -7.93 17.59 6.90
N PHE A 151 -8.76 16.69 6.37
CA PHE A 151 -10.00 17.00 5.65
C PHE A 151 -11.19 16.41 6.42
N PRO A 152 -12.42 16.95 6.31
CA PRO A 152 -13.61 16.32 6.87
C PRO A 152 -14.05 15.08 6.09
N SER A 153 -13.74 15.01 4.79
CA SER A 153 -14.14 13.87 3.95
C SER A 153 -13.33 12.61 4.26
N LEU A 154 -13.75 11.47 3.71
CA LEU A 154 -12.90 10.28 3.58
C LEU A 154 -11.77 10.53 2.56
N MET A 155 -10.83 9.60 2.48
CA MET A 155 -9.77 9.58 1.49
C MET A 155 -9.77 8.24 0.75
N GLY A 156 -9.58 8.29 -0.57
CA GLY A 156 -9.53 7.10 -1.42
C GLY A 156 -10.81 6.91 -2.23
N TYR A 157 -10.69 6.37 -3.44
CA TYR A 157 -11.83 6.16 -4.33
C TYR A 157 -12.74 5.03 -3.81
N ASP A 158 -12.14 3.91 -3.39
CA ASP A 158 -12.92 2.76 -2.90
C ASP A 158 -13.49 2.99 -1.49
N ALA A 159 -12.85 3.85 -0.71
CA ALA A 159 -13.19 4.07 0.69
C ALA A 159 -14.62 4.58 0.87
N TYR A 160 -15.11 5.46 -0.02
CA TYR A 160 -16.47 5.97 0.01
C TYR A 160 -17.51 4.87 -0.23
N PHE A 161 -17.25 3.97 -1.19
CA PHE A 161 -18.14 2.84 -1.48
C PHE A 161 -18.19 1.84 -0.33
N HIS A 162 -17.06 1.58 0.34
CA HIS A 162 -17.05 0.72 1.53
C HIS A 162 -17.68 1.38 2.75
N ALA A 163 -17.51 2.69 2.91
CA ALA A 163 -18.18 3.44 3.96
C ALA A 163 -19.70 3.45 3.77
N SER A 164 -20.20 3.52 2.53
CA SER A 164 -21.65 3.50 2.26
C SER A 164 -22.27 2.14 2.60
N MET A 165 -21.59 1.03 2.30
CA MET A 165 -22.02 -0.31 2.70
C MET A 165 -22.06 -0.49 4.22
N ALA A 166 -20.99 -0.05 4.92
CA ALA A 166 -20.95 -0.13 6.37
C ALA A 166 -22.05 0.75 7.00
N ARG A 167 -22.28 1.96 6.47
CA ARG A 167 -23.41 2.80 6.90
C ARG A 167 -24.75 2.11 6.66
N ALA A 168 -24.96 1.45 5.52
CA ALA A 168 -26.20 0.73 5.24
C ALA A 168 -26.45 -0.41 6.25
N ILE A 169 -25.41 -1.13 6.66
CA ILE A 169 -25.51 -2.16 7.71
C ILE A 169 -25.88 -1.52 9.05
N THR A 170 -25.25 -0.39 9.41
CA THR A 170 -25.58 0.34 10.65
C THR A 170 -27.03 0.83 10.64
N ASP A 171 -27.51 1.38 9.53
CA ASP A 171 -28.85 1.96 9.40
C ASP A 171 -29.95 0.89 9.36
N THR A 172 -29.68 -0.30 8.83
CA THR A 172 -30.71 -1.33 8.59
C THR A 172 -30.58 -2.58 9.47
N GLY A 173 -29.41 -2.85 10.03
CA GLY A 173 -29.08 -4.09 10.72
C GLY A 173 -28.82 -5.29 9.81
N PHE A 174 -28.86 -5.13 8.47
CA PHE A 174 -28.68 -6.21 7.50
C PHE A 174 -27.52 -5.94 6.54
N VAL A 175 -26.91 -7.02 6.01
CA VAL A 175 -25.90 -6.92 4.95
C VAL A 175 -26.52 -6.22 3.73
N ALA A 176 -25.82 -5.23 3.19
CA ALA A 176 -26.28 -4.44 2.05
C ALA A 176 -26.64 -5.34 0.84
N PRO A 177 -27.84 -5.21 0.25
CA PRO A 177 -28.30 -6.07 -0.86
C PRO A 177 -27.35 -6.09 -2.06
N ILE A 178 -27.33 -7.19 -2.81
CA ILE A 178 -26.40 -7.44 -3.93
C ILE A 178 -26.47 -6.36 -5.02
N GLU A 179 -27.64 -5.75 -5.22
CA GLU A 179 -27.86 -4.67 -6.19
C GLU A 179 -27.05 -3.41 -5.85
N THR A 180 -26.78 -3.20 -4.56
CA THR A 180 -26.03 -2.03 -4.05
C THR A 180 -24.59 -2.36 -3.70
N SER A 181 -24.33 -3.59 -3.23
CA SER A 181 -23.01 -4.00 -2.73
C SER A 181 -22.23 -4.86 -3.73
N SER A 182 -22.85 -5.31 -4.83
CA SER A 182 -22.25 -6.20 -5.82
C SER A 182 -21.63 -7.42 -5.13
N LYS A 183 -20.43 -7.83 -5.54
CA LYS A 183 -19.68 -8.93 -4.94
C LYS A 183 -19.47 -8.81 -3.43
N TYR A 184 -19.52 -7.60 -2.86
CA TYR A 184 -19.28 -7.40 -1.42
C TYR A 184 -20.44 -7.88 -0.54
N PHE A 185 -21.60 -8.19 -1.11
CA PHE A 185 -22.63 -8.98 -0.43
C PHE A 185 -22.07 -10.29 0.14
N TYR A 186 -21.19 -10.95 -0.62
CA TYR A 186 -20.50 -12.17 -0.21
C TYR A 186 -19.26 -11.89 0.66
N TYR A 187 -18.80 -10.65 0.82
CA TYR A 187 -17.62 -10.37 1.66
C TYR A 187 -17.92 -9.29 2.71
N PRO A 188 -18.89 -9.52 3.62
CA PRO A 188 -19.44 -8.46 4.45
C PRO A 188 -18.59 -8.16 5.69
N LEU A 189 -17.60 -8.98 6.04
CA LEU A 189 -16.94 -8.91 7.36
C LEU A 189 -16.25 -7.58 7.63
N PHE A 190 -15.65 -6.97 6.60
CA PHE A 190 -15.09 -5.64 6.74
C PHE A 190 -16.16 -4.61 7.12
N HIS A 191 -17.28 -4.61 6.41
CA HIS A 191 -18.36 -3.65 6.61
C HIS A 191 -19.04 -3.87 7.97
N ILE A 192 -19.31 -5.13 8.33
CA ILE A 192 -19.85 -5.51 9.64
C ILE A 192 -18.92 -5.03 10.76
N PHE A 193 -17.60 -5.23 10.63
CA PHE A 193 -16.66 -4.79 11.66
C PHE A 193 -16.70 -3.26 11.84
N VAL A 194 -16.71 -2.50 10.76
CA VAL A 194 -16.84 -1.03 10.81
C VAL A 194 -18.17 -0.63 11.45
N SER A 195 -19.29 -1.25 11.07
CA SER A 195 -20.61 -0.96 11.62
C SER A 195 -20.70 -1.25 13.12
N ILE A 196 -20.12 -2.37 13.59
CA ILE A 196 -20.06 -2.69 15.02
C ILE A 196 -19.34 -1.58 15.78
N ILE A 197 -18.17 -1.13 15.27
CA ILE A 197 -17.43 -0.04 15.90
C ILE A 197 -18.22 1.26 15.86
N GLN A 198 -18.93 1.55 14.76
CA GLN A 198 -19.78 2.74 14.66
C GLN A 198 -20.87 2.74 15.73
N VAL A 199 -21.58 1.62 15.92
CA VAL A 199 -22.62 1.47 16.94
C VAL A 199 -22.04 1.54 18.36
N MET A 200 -20.94 0.84 18.62
CA MET A 200 -20.32 0.79 19.95
C MET A 200 -19.73 2.12 20.41
N SER A 201 -19.22 2.93 19.48
CA SER A 201 -18.57 4.20 19.78
C SER A 201 -19.49 5.41 19.63
N GLU A 202 -20.71 5.23 19.12
CA GLU A 202 -21.66 6.30 18.83
C GLU A 202 -21.05 7.44 17.99
N THR A 203 -20.15 7.08 17.07
CA THR A 203 -19.43 8.03 16.22
C THR A 203 -19.91 8.00 14.78
N ASP A 204 -19.45 8.97 13.98
CA ASP A 204 -19.70 8.94 12.55
C ASP A 204 -18.93 7.79 11.87
N ILE A 205 -19.31 7.50 10.63
CA ILE A 205 -18.70 6.42 9.86
C ILE A 205 -17.20 6.63 9.58
N LYS A 206 -16.74 7.88 9.51
CA LYS A 206 -15.35 8.20 9.26
C LYS A 206 -14.50 7.86 10.48
N ASP A 207 -14.93 8.26 11.67
CA ASP A 207 -14.29 7.91 12.93
C ASP A 207 -14.31 6.39 13.14
N ALA A 208 -15.44 5.74 12.89
CA ALA A 208 -15.57 4.29 12.99
C ALA A 208 -14.58 3.54 12.08
N ILE A 209 -14.35 4.02 10.85
CA ILE A 209 -13.33 3.46 9.94
C ILE A 209 -11.92 3.65 10.50
N PHE A 210 -11.61 4.81 11.08
CA PHE A 210 -10.31 5.05 11.70
C PHE A 210 -10.09 4.16 12.93
N TYR A 211 -11.09 4.05 13.80
CA TYR A 211 -11.01 3.25 15.03
C TYR A 211 -10.93 1.75 14.76
N SER A 212 -11.61 1.28 13.71
CA SER A 212 -11.54 -0.12 13.28
C SER A 212 -10.23 -0.42 12.55
N ILE A 213 -10.01 0.18 11.38
CA ILE A 213 -8.93 -0.20 10.45
C ILE A 213 -7.66 0.61 10.69
N GLY A 214 -7.80 1.91 10.96
CA GLY A 214 -6.67 2.79 11.25
C GLY A 214 -5.85 2.23 12.42
N PHE A 215 -6.47 2.01 13.58
CA PHE A 215 -5.80 1.42 14.74
C PHE A 215 -5.38 -0.04 14.52
N ALA A 216 -6.22 -0.90 13.93
CA ALA A 216 -5.82 -2.28 13.67
C ALA A 216 -4.58 -2.37 12.78
N SER A 217 -4.47 -1.50 11.77
CA SER A 217 -3.30 -1.46 10.86
C SER A 217 -2.01 -1.07 11.57
N VAL A 218 -2.08 -0.27 12.64
CA VAL A 218 -0.91 0.12 13.45
C VAL A 218 -0.58 -0.98 14.46
N PHE A 219 -1.54 -1.38 15.29
CA PHE A 219 -1.26 -2.28 16.41
C PHE A 219 -0.96 -3.72 15.96
N SER A 220 -1.51 -4.18 14.84
CA SER A 220 -1.17 -5.50 14.28
C SER A 220 0.32 -5.63 13.94
N THR A 221 1.03 -4.53 13.69
CA THR A 221 2.48 -4.53 13.40
C THR A 221 3.35 -4.99 14.58
N VAL A 222 2.77 -5.15 15.77
CA VAL A 222 3.42 -5.89 16.88
C VAL A 222 3.77 -7.32 16.47
N GLY A 223 2.98 -7.96 15.59
CA GLY A 223 3.29 -9.27 15.06
C GLY A 223 4.60 -9.28 14.27
N ILE A 224 4.89 -8.22 13.52
CA ILE A 224 6.17 -8.04 12.80
C ILE A 224 7.33 -7.95 13.79
N TYR A 225 7.17 -7.21 14.88
CA TYR A 225 8.18 -7.13 15.95
C TYR A 225 8.47 -8.51 16.51
N LEU A 226 7.42 -9.27 16.84
CA LEU A 226 7.55 -10.61 17.42
C LEU A 226 8.22 -11.60 16.46
N ILE A 227 7.89 -11.54 15.17
CA ILE A 227 8.54 -12.35 14.12
C ILE A 227 10.02 -11.97 14.00
N GLY A 228 10.33 -10.69 13.84
CA GLY A 228 11.71 -10.22 13.66
C GLY A 228 12.59 -10.49 14.88
N LYS A 229 12.06 -10.26 16.09
CA LYS A 229 12.71 -10.63 17.36
C LYS A 229 13.11 -12.10 17.38
N LYS A 230 12.22 -12.98 16.94
CA LYS A 230 12.48 -14.41 16.91
C LYS A 230 13.52 -14.82 15.86
N LEU A 231 13.55 -14.14 14.72
CA LEU A 231 14.43 -14.52 13.60
C LEU A 231 15.88 -14.08 13.81
N GLU A 232 16.10 -12.87 14.33
CA GLU A 232 17.44 -12.28 14.47
C GLU A 232 17.71 -11.55 15.76
N GLY A 233 16.68 -10.98 16.40
CA GLY A 233 16.82 -10.34 17.71
C GLY A 233 15.99 -9.07 17.83
N VAL A 234 15.99 -8.49 19.04
CA VAL A 234 15.14 -7.35 19.39
C VAL A 234 15.31 -6.15 18.45
N GLN A 235 16.54 -5.83 18.04
CA GLN A 235 16.82 -4.67 17.17
C GLN A 235 16.19 -4.82 15.79
N MET A 236 16.35 -5.99 15.17
CA MET A 236 15.75 -6.31 13.88
C MET A 236 14.22 -6.25 13.96
N GLY A 237 13.62 -6.82 15.02
CA GLY A 237 12.18 -6.75 15.23
C GLY A 237 11.66 -5.31 15.33
N LEU A 238 12.30 -4.46 16.12
CA LEU A 238 11.89 -3.06 16.27
C LEU A 238 12.05 -2.28 14.97
N LEU A 239 13.16 -2.49 14.25
CA LEU A 239 13.42 -1.80 12.99
C LEU A 239 12.42 -2.25 11.91
N ALA A 240 12.12 -3.55 11.80
CA ALA A 240 11.11 -4.04 10.87
C ALA A 240 9.72 -3.46 11.17
N THR A 241 9.34 -3.32 12.44
CA THR A 241 8.09 -2.67 12.85
C THR A 241 8.10 -1.17 12.53
N LEU A 242 9.22 -0.46 12.69
CA LEU A 242 9.34 0.93 12.23
C LEU A 242 9.15 1.02 10.71
N LEU A 243 9.86 0.19 9.93
CA LEU A 243 9.82 0.20 8.47
C LEU A 243 8.42 -0.08 7.91
N ILE A 244 7.66 -1.04 8.46
CA ILE A 244 6.30 -1.33 7.96
C ILE A 244 5.32 -0.19 8.25
N ASN A 245 5.52 0.55 9.35
CA ASN A 245 4.68 1.68 9.70
C ASN A 245 5.01 2.95 8.88
N LEU A 246 6.20 3.00 8.29
CA LEU A 246 6.64 4.06 7.37
C LEU A 246 6.42 3.71 5.90
N ASN A 247 6.23 2.44 5.56
CA ASN A 247 6.11 2.00 4.17
C ASN A 247 4.87 2.60 3.50
N ASN A 248 5.07 3.28 2.38
CA ASN A 248 4.03 3.96 1.62
C ASN A 248 2.83 3.05 1.32
N HIS A 249 3.07 1.84 0.79
CA HIS A 249 2.00 0.90 0.47
C HIS A 249 1.15 0.50 1.68
N ASN A 250 1.77 0.33 2.85
CA ASN A 250 1.05 0.00 4.09
C ASN A 250 0.29 1.20 4.66
N ILE A 251 0.82 2.42 4.53
CA ILE A 251 0.08 3.64 4.90
C ILE A 251 -1.12 3.81 3.97
N VAL A 252 -0.95 3.65 2.66
CA VAL A 252 -2.04 3.73 1.66
C VAL A 252 -3.15 2.74 1.98
N ALA A 253 -2.80 1.47 2.15
CA ALA A 253 -3.76 0.44 2.52
C ALA A 253 -4.40 0.69 3.89
N GLY A 254 -3.67 1.27 4.84
CA GLY A 254 -4.16 1.52 6.20
C GLY A 254 -5.06 2.74 6.35
N ILE A 255 -4.94 3.75 5.47
CA ILE A 255 -5.66 5.03 5.66
C ILE A 255 -6.09 5.78 4.39
N THR A 256 -5.30 5.76 3.30
CA THR A 256 -5.59 6.63 2.14
C THR A 256 -6.51 5.99 1.10
N ASN A 257 -6.62 4.66 1.10
CA ASN A 257 -7.59 3.92 0.30
C ASN A 257 -7.97 2.64 1.04
N ILE A 258 -8.69 2.81 2.15
CA ILE A 258 -9.13 1.69 3.00
C ILE A 258 -10.10 0.81 2.22
N THR A 259 -9.80 -0.49 2.18
CA THR A 259 -10.61 -1.52 1.52
C THR A 259 -10.70 -2.75 2.41
N PRO A 260 -11.55 -3.75 2.11
CA PRO A 260 -11.56 -5.01 2.85
C PRO A 260 -10.19 -5.70 2.92
N GLY A 261 -9.33 -5.49 1.91
CA GLY A 261 -7.94 -5.97 1.92
C GLY A 261 -7.09 -5.43 3.09
N SER A 262 -7.41 -4.26 3.62
CA SER A 262 -6.73 -3.65 4.77
C SER A 262 -6.93 -4.47 6.05
N LEU A 263 -8.12 -5.06 6.23
CA LEU A 263 -8.40 -5.95 7.36
C LEU A 263 -7.74 -7.33 7.17
N VAL A 264 -7.70 -7.83 5.92
CA VAL A 264 -6.96 -9.06 5.59
C VAL A 264 -5.47 -8.92 5.91
N LEU A 265 -4.86 -7.75 5.65
CA LEU A 265 -3.47 -7.49 6.05
C LEU A 265 -3.26 -7.64 7.56
N CYS A 266 -4.19 -7.16 8.39
CA CYS A 266 -4.10 -7.32 9.84
C CYS A 266 -4.15 -8.79 10.26
N TYR A 267 -5.11 -9.55 9.71
CA TYR A 267 -5.23 -11.00 9.92
C TYR A 267 -3.98 -11.76 9.46
N PHE A 268 -3.43 -11.36 8.33
CA PHE A 268 -2.25 -11.97 7.74
C PHE A 268 -1.03 -11.90 8.66
N ILE A 269 -0.78 -10.74 9.29
CA ILE A 269 0.36 -10.58 10.21
C ILE A 269 0.25 -11.55 11.40
N PHE A 270 -0.95 -11.75 11.94
CA PHE A 270 -1.17 -12.71 13.02
C PHE A 270 -1.00 -14.17 12.58
N ILE A 271 -1.44 -14.53 11.37
CA ILE A 271 -1.21 -15.88 10.81
C ILE A 271 0.29 -16.14 10.65
N ILE A 272 1.04 -15.20 10.09
CA ILE A 272 2.48 -15.37 9.92
C ILE A 272 3.17 -15.53 11.27
N TYR A 273 2.81 -14.71 12.27
CA TYR A 273 3.32 -14.88 13.62
C TYR A 273 3.00 -16.26 14.19
N ALA A 274 1.77 -16.75 14.04
CA ALA A 274 1.35 -18.05 14.53
C ALA A 274 2.11 -19.21 13.85
N ILE A 275 2.38 -19.12 12.55
CA ILE A 275 3.14 -20.12 11.79
C ILE A 275 4.61 -20.19 12.23
N PHE A 276 5.19 -19.06 12.63
CA PHE A 276 6.55 -19.02 13.15
C PHE A 276 6.62 -19.26 14.67
N SER A 277 5.49 -19.40 15.37
CA SER A 277 5.45 -19.75 16.79
C SER A 277 5.74 -21.24 17.02
N GLU A 278 6.47 -21.54 18.10
CA GLU A 278 6.88 -22.92 18.47
C GLU A 278 5.78 -23.70 19.20
N LYS A 279 4.79 -23.01 19.77
CA LYS A 279 3.72 -23.64 20.55
C LYS A 279 2.55 -23.99 19.63
N GLN A 280 2.59 -25.17 19.02
CA GLN A 280 1.46 -25.68 18.25
C GLN A 280 0.56 -26.51 19.19
N SER A 281 -0.52 -25.89 19.69
CA SER A 281 -1.58 -26.58 20.43
C SER A 281 -2.88 -26.58 19.62
N LEU A 282 -3.85 -27.43 19.99
CA LEU A 282 -5.19 -27.44 19.38
C LEU A 282 -5.83 -26.03 19.37
N ARG A 283 -5.59 -25.23 20.41
CA ARG A 283 -6.08 -23.83 20.49
C ARG A 283 -5.44 -22.96 19.41
N TYR A 284 -4.13 -23.11 19.17
CA TYR A 284 -3.44 -22.38 18.09
C TYR A 284 -3.91 -22.82 16.71
N THR A 285 -4.12 -24.12 16.50
CA THR A 285 -4.68 -24.63 15.24
C THR A 285 -6.09 -24.10 15.00
N GLY A 286 -6.96 -24.13 16.02
CA GLY A 286 -8.31 -23.56 15.93
C GLY A 286 -8.30 -22.06 15.64
N PHE A 287 -7.38 -21.31 16.26
CA PHE A 287 -7.19 -19.89 15.98
C PHE A 287 -6.78 -19.65 14.52
N ILE A 288 -5.78 -20.37 14.00
CA ILE A 288 -5.34 -20.22 12.60
C ILE A 288 -6.49 -20.53 11.65
N LEU A 289 -7.23 -21.63 11.86
CA LEU A 289 -8.38 -22.00 11.01
C LEU A 289 -9.47 -20.94 11.04
N LEU A 290 -9.80 -20.40 12.22
CA LEU A 290 -10.77 -19.31 12.36
C LEU A 290 -10.33 -18.08 11.57
N ILE A 291 -9.09 -17.61 11.75
CA ILE A 291 -8.59 -16.44 11.01
C ILE A 291 -8.59 -16.69 9.50
N THR A 292 -8.30 -17.91 9.05
CA THR A 292 -8.40 -18.28 7.62
C THR A 292 -9.82 -18.14 7.08
N VAL A 293 -10.83 -18.63 7.81
CA VAL A 293 -12.24 -18.44 7.42
C VAL A 293 -12.60 -16.95 7.39
N LEU A 294 -12.17 -16.18 8.40
CA LEU A 294 -12.40 -14.73 8.43
C LEU A 294 -11.78 -14.02 7.22
N MET A 295 -10.55 -14.36 6.82
CA MET A 295 -9.94 -13.77 5.62
C MET A 295 -10.73 -14.10 4.35
N VAL A 296 -11.12 -15.37 4.17
CA VAL A 296 -11.93 -15.82 3.02
C VAL A 296 -13.22 -15.03 2.92
N LEU A 297 -13.90 -14.76 4.04
CA LEU A 297 -15.14 -13.98 4.12
C LEU A 297 -14.92 -12.44 4.09
N THR A 298 -13.67 -11.97 4.09
CA THR A 298 -13.36 -10.53 4.10
C THR A 298 -13.03 -10.01 2.71
N HIS A 299 -12.20 -10.72 1.93
CA HIS A 299 -11.83 -10.27 0.60
C HIS A 299 -11.19 -11.38 -0.22
N GLN A 300 -11.53 -11.48 -1.51
CA GLN A 300 -10.99 -12.52 -2.40
C GLN A 300 -9.49 -12.36 -2.73
N LEU A 301 -9.02 -11.17 -3.15
CA LEU A 301 -7.74 -11.05 -3.88
C LEU A 301 -6.56 -11.09 -2.92
N THR A 302 -6.70 -10.33 -1.84
CA THR A 302 -5.67 -10.26 -0.79
C THR A 302 -5.54 -11.60 -0.08
N THR A 303 -6.64 -12.34 0.10
CA THR A 303 -6.61 -13.69 0.68
C THR A 303 -5.87 -14.68 -0.22
N PHE A 304 -6.00 -14.54 -1.54
CA PHE A 304 -5.20 -15.33 -2.48
C PHE A 304 -3.69 -15.03 -2.38
N VAL A 305 -3.29 -13.77 -2.20
CA VAL A 305 -1.88 -13.42 -1.96
C VAL A 305 -1.37 -14.00 -0.63
N VAL A 306 -2.21 -13.99 0.42
CA VAL A 306 -1.89 -14.68 1.67
C VAL A 306 -1.67 -16.16 1.42
N PHE A 307 -2.57 -16.82 0.69
CA PHE A 307 -2.43 -18.22 0.31
C PHE A 307 -1.09 -18.49 -0.42
N LEU A 308 -0.76 -17.71 -1.45
CA LEU A 308 0.52 -17.82 -2.17
C LEU A 308 1.73 -17.64 -1.23
N SER A 309 1.64 -16.71 -0.28
CA SER A 309 2.67 -16.51 0.74
C SER A 309 2.87 -17.77 1.58
N LEU A 310 1.77 -18.40 2.05
CA LEU A 310 1.84 -19.60 2.89
C LEU A 310 2.36 -20.82 2.11
N VAL A 311 1.93 -20.99 0.86
CA VAL A 311 2.47 -22.02 -0.04
C VAL A 311 3.96 -21.81 -0.25
N SER A 312 4.40 -20.57 -0.47
CA SER A 312 5.82 -20.23 -0.65
C SER A 312 6.64 -20.53 0.60
N ILE A 313 6.10 -20.28 1.81
CA ILE A 313 6.75 -20.67 3.07
C ILE A 313 6.89 -22.20 3.14
N CYS A 314 5.82 -22.95 2.86
CA CYS A 314 5.85 -24.41 2.90
C CYS A 314 6.83 -24.98 1.86
N ALA A 315 6.83 -24.44 0.64
CA ALA A 315 7.78 -24.80 -0.41
C ALA A 315 9.22 -24.48 0.02
N GLY A 316 9.46 -23.34 0.66
CA GLY A 316 10.77 -22.97 1.20
C GLY A 316 11.27 -23.92 2.28
N LYS A 317 10.40 -24.30 3.23
CA LYS A 317 10.72 -25.29 4.27
C LYS A 317 11.03 -26.66 3.65
N TYR A 318 10.22 -27.10 2.68
CA TYR A 318 10.41 -28.36 1.97
C TYR A 318 11.73 -28.40 1.19
N LEU A 319 11.98 -27.37 0.37
CA LEU A 319 13.20 -27.22 -0.42
C LEU A 319 14.43 -27.19 0.48
N HIS A 320 14.38 -26.43 1.57
CA HIS A 320 15.46 -26.36 2.55
C HIS A 320 15.80 -27.73 3.15
N ASN A 321 14.78 -28.45 3.65
CA ASN A 321 14.97 -29.78 4.24
C ASN A 321 15.54 -30.78 3.23
N HIS A 322 15.07 -30.73 1.98
CA HIS A 322 15.55 -31.61 0.91
C HIS A 322 17.02 -31.35 0.58
N VAL A 323 17.41 -30.08 0.46
CA VAL A 323 18.76 -29.67 0.07
C VAL A 323 19.78 -29.85 1.22
N TYR A 324 19.42 -29.45 2.44
CA TYR A 324 20.35 -29.42 3.58
C TYR A 324 20.24 -30.62 4.52
N LYS A 325 19.38 -31.60 4.21
CA LYS A 325 19.18 -32.83 5.01
C LYS A 325 18.95 -32.56 6.50
N SER A 326 18.28 -31.45 6.81
CA SER A 326 17.81 -31.16 8.17
C SER A 326 16.84 -32.26 8.60
N LEU A 327 16.91 -32.70 9.87
CA LEU A 327 15.96 -33.65 10.44
C LEU A 327 14.54 -33.21 10.08
N PHE A 328 13.77 -34.14 9.54
CA PHE A 328 12.40 -33.94 9.09
C PHE A 328 11.56 -33.41 10.28
N ALA A 329 11.45 -32.09 10.41
CA ALA A 329 10.38 -31.53 11.21
C ALA A 329 9.11 -31.95 10.47
N LYS A 330 8.32 -32.85 11.06
CA LYS A 330 7.07 -33.37 10.51
C LYS A 330 6.13 -32.18 10.25
N THR A 331 6.23 -31.56 9.08
CA THR A 331 5.39 -30.41 8.71
C THR A 331 4.03 -30.95 8.31
N ASN A 332 3.16 -31.10 9.30
CA ASN A 332 1.75 -31.48 9.10
C ASN A 332 0.93 -30.31 8.52
N ASN A 333 1.51 -29.59 7.55
CA ASN A 333 0.96 -28.35 6.98
C ASN A 333 0.08 -28.62 5.75
N PHE A 334 0.15 -29.83 5.18
CA PHE A 334 -0.61 -30.17 3.98
C PHE A 334 -2.12 -30.05 4.20
N ASN A 335 -2.62 -30.57 5.33
CA ASN A 335 -4.05 -30.50 5.65
C ASN A 335 -4.55 -29.05 5.80
N TYR A 336 -3.75 -28.17 6.39
CA TYR A 336 -4.09 -26.76 6.52
C TYR A 336 -4.09 -26.04 5.17
N ILE A 337 -3.08 -26.27 4.33
CA ILE A 337 -3.03 -25.70 2.98
C ILE A 337 -4.20 -26.23 2.14
N LEU A 338 -4.50 -27.52 2.21
CA LEU A 338 -5.64 -28.14 1.53
C LEU A 338 -6.97 -27.53 1.99
N PHE A 339 -7.16 -27.37 3.31
CA PHE A 339 -8.32 -26.67 3.87
C PHE A 339 -8.45 -25.26 3.32
N PHE A 340 -7.34 -24.51 3.23
CA PHE A 340 -7.35 -23.15 2.71
C PHE A 340 -7.70 -23.12 1.22
N VAL A 341 -7.14 -24.04 0.40
CA VAL A 341 -7.48 -24.17 -1.03
C VAL A 341 -8.97 -24.45 -1.20
N ILE A 342 -9.49 -25.46 -0.50
CA ILE A 342 -10.90 -25.85 -0.59
C ILE A 342 -11.78 -24.67 -0.18
N SER A 343 -11.50 -24.03 0.96
CA SER A 343 -12.28 -22.89 1.45
C SER A 343 -12.30 -21.73 0.45
N LEU A 344 -11.14 -21.37 -0.12
CA LEU A 344 -11.03 -20.28 -1.07
C LEU A 344 -11.76 -20.59 -2.39
N GLN A 345 -11.51 -21.77 -2.98
CA GLN A 345 -12.11 -22.17 -4.25
C GLN A 345 -13.63 -22.34 -4.13
N THR A 346 -14.10 -23.02 -3.09
CA THR A 346 -15.54 -23.17 -2.83
C THR A 346 -16.19 -21.80 -2.72
N TYR A 347 -15.60 -20.86 -1.97
CA TYR A 347 -16.20 -19.54 -1.83
C TYR A 347 -16.24 -18.73 -3.14
N TRP A 348 -15.19 -18.83 -3.96
CA TRP A 348 -15.13 -18.15 -5.26
C TRP A 348 -16.14 -18.69 -6.26
N MET A 349 -16.44 -19.99 -6.22
CA MET A 349 -17.48 -20.60 -7.07
C MET A 349 -18.87 -20.06 -6.78
N PHE A 350 -19.16 -19.74 -5.51
CA PHE A 350 -20.47 -19.24 -5.07
C PHE A 350 -20.55 -17.71 -4.98
N THR A 351 -19.46 -17.01 -5.27
CA THR A 351 -19.46 -15.54 -5.36
C THR A 351 -19.82 -15.14 -6.78
N TYR A 352 -20.94 -14.47 -6.98
CA TYR A 352 -21.31 -13.91 -8.29
C TYR A 352 -20.87 -12.45 -8.39
N VAL A 353 -20.23 -12.09 -9.51
CA VAL A 353 -19.87 -10.70 -9.82
C VAL A 353 -21.00 -10.05 -10.63
N ASN A 354 -21.54 -10.81 -11.59
CA ASN A 354 -22.74 -10.49 -12.35
C ASN A 354 -23.69 -11.71 -12.30
N SER A 355 -24.90 -11.59 -12.86
CA SER A 355 -25.94 -12.64 -12.78
C SER A 355 -25.49 -14.02 -13.27
N ASN A 356 -24.53 -14.08 -14.18
CA ASN A 356 -24.13 -15.32 -14.85
C ASN A 356 -22.66 -15.70 -14.62
N THR A 357 -21.85 -14.85 -14.00
CA THR A 357 -20.40 -15.05 -13.90
C THR A 357 -19.95 -15.13 -12.44
N SER A 358 -19.36 -16.27 -12.09
CA SER A 358 -18.74 -16.44 -10.79
C SER A 358 -17.41 -15.69 -10.73
N PHE A 359 -16.96 -15.37 -9.51
CA PHE A 359 -15.67 -14.76 -9.30
C PHE A 359 -14.53 -15.68 -9.79
N LEU A 360 -14.67 -17.00 -9.59
CA LEU A 360 -13.71 -17.98 -10.11
C LEU A 360 -13.57 -17.89 -11.63
N GLU A 361 -14.69 -17.85 -12.34
CA GLU A 361 -14.72 -17.72 -13.80
C GLU A 361 -14.11 -16.40 -14.26
N MET A 362 -14.42 -15.29 -13.58
CA MET A 362 -13.83 -13.98 -13.88
C MET A 362 -12.29 -13.97 -13.75
N VAL A 363 -11.73 -14.76 -12.82
CA VAL A 363 -10.28 -14.86 -12.63
C VAL A 363 -9.63 -15.83 -13.63
N LEU A 364 -10.28 -16.96 -13.93
CA LEU A 364 -9.70 -18.02 -14.77
C LEU A 364 -9.87 -17.76 -16.27
N SER A 365 -10.95 -17.10 -16.71
CA SER A 365 -11.19 -16.82 -18.13
C SER A 365 -10.03 -16.04 -18.77
N PRO A 366 -9.52 -14.93 -18.20
CA PRO A 366 -8.37 -14.22 -18.78
C PRO A 366 -7.10 -15.07 -18.88
N LEU A 367 -6.90 -16.00 -17.94
CA LEU A 367 -5.76 -16.92 -17.97
C LEU A 367 -5.90 -17.94 -19.12
N MET A 368 -7.11 -18.48 -19.30
CA MET A 368 -7.41 -19.40 -20.41
C MET A 368 -7.29 -18.70 -21.76
N ASP A 369 -7.75 -17.47 -21.88
CA ASP A 369 -7.63 -16.68 -23.09
C ASP A 369 -6.16 -16.45 -23.48
N VAL A 370 -5.30 -16.13 -22.49
CA VAL A 370 -3.85 -15.97 -22.73
C VAL A 370 -3.20 -17.28 -23.18
N LEU A 371 -3.57 -18.41 -22.56
CA LEU A 371 -3.02 -19.72 -22.91
C LEU A 371 -3.49 -20.22 -24.29
N GLN A 372 -4.72 -19.88 -24.70
CA GLN A 372 -5.29 -20.34 -25.96
C GLN A 372 -4.97 -19.44 -27.15
N ILE A 373 -5.04 -18.11 -26.97
CA ILE A 373 -5.02 -17.16 -28.08
C ILE A 373 -3.60 -16.63 -28.34
N GLY A 374 -2.71 -16.64 -27.34
CA GLY A 374 -1.37 -16.07 -27.46
C GLY A 374 -1.42 -14.57 -27.76
N SER A 375 -1.25 -13.73 -26.74
CA SER A 375 -0.92 -12.30 -26.86
C SER A 375 -1.97 -11.33 -27.48
N SER A 376 -3.28 -11.51 -27.26
CA SER A 376 -4.27 -10.45 -27.56
C SER A 376 -4.30 -9.28 -26.58
N TYR A 377 -3.55 -9.34 -25.47
CA TYR A 377 -3.40 -8.21 -24.57
C TYR A 377 -2.21 -7.36 -25.01
N SER A 378 -2.48 -6.15 -25.51
CA SER A 378 -1.49 -5.13 -25.89
C SER A 378 -0.38 -5.04 -24.84
N SER A 379 0.76 -5.68 -25.15
CA SER A 379 1.97 -5.69 -24.33
C SER A 379 2.81 -4.42 -24.55
N ALA A 380 2.53 -3.67 -25.61
CA ALA A 380 3.29 -2.51 -26.04
C ALA A 380 3.36 -1.41 -24.96
N GLU A 381 2.23 -1.04 -24.33
CA GLU A 381 2.20 0.01 -23.29
C GLU A 381 2.81 -0.42 -21.95
N LEU A 382 2.84 -1.73 -21.64
CA LEU A 382 3.44 -2.27 -20.41
C LEU A 382 4.96 -2.44 -20.51
N ILE A 383 5.46 -2.77 -21.71
CA ILE A 383 6.90 -2.92 -21.99
C ILE A 383 7.53 -1.54 -22.20
N MET A 384 6.92 -0.67 -23.02
CA MET A 384 7.47 0.67 -23.28
C MET A 384 7.19 1.66 -22.15
N GLY A 385 6.20 1.43 -21.29
CA GLY A 385 5.76 2.43 -20.31
C GLY A 385 5.16 3.68 -20.97
N PRO A 386 4.55 4.60 -20.21
CA PRO A 386 4.06 5.85 -20.77
C PRO A 386 5.22 6.64 -21.40
N LEU A 387 5.04 7.13 -22.63
CA LEU A 387 5.95 8.00 -23.40
C LEU A 387 6.19 9.39 -22.76
N ASN A 388 6.35 9.48 -21.45
CA ASN A 388 6.73 10.74 -20.81
C ASN A 388 8.26 10.80 -20.69
N ASN A 389 8.88 11.15 -21.83
CA ASN A 389 10.33 11.23 -22.07
C ASN A 389 11.07 12.37 -21.33
N GLN A 390 10.57 12.83 -20.18
CA GLN A 390 11.32 13.77 -19.34
C GLN A 390 11.69 13.12 -18.02
N GLU A 391 12.95 12.69 -17.94
CA GLU A 391 13.64 12.37 -16.70
C GLU A 391 13.76 13.62 -15.84
N THR A 392 12.69 13.91 -15.11
CA THR A 392 12.69 14.96 -14.10
C THR A 392 13.18 14.40 -12.77
N LEU A 393 13.71 15.28 -11.92
CA LEU A 393 14.01 14.95 -10.53
C LEU A 393 12.78 14.37 -9.82
N GLU A 394 11.58 14.80 -10.20
CA GLU A 394 10.32 14.29 -9.65
C GLU A 394 10.09 12.82 -9.99
N THR A 395 10.24 12.43 -11.26
CA THR A 395 10.12 11.02 -11.69
C THR A 395 11.14 10.15 -10.97
N LEU A 396 12.38 10.62 -10.81
CA LEU A 396 13.41 9.90 -10.06
C LEU A 396 13.02 9.70 -8.58
N LEU A 397 12.54 10.74 -7.91
CA LEU A 397 12.08 10.64 -6.51
C LEU A 397 10.92 9.65 -6.34
N LEU A 398 9.98 9.62 -7.29
CA LEU A 398 8.91 8.62 -7.30
C LEU A 398 9.48 7.20 -7.43
N HIS A 399 10.34 6.95 -8.40
CA HIS A 399 10.93 5.63 -8.60
C HIS A 399 11.76 5.18 -7.39
N ILE A 400 12.52 6.08 -6.78
CA ILE A 400 13.25 5.79 -5.52
C ILE A 400 12.27 5.39 -4.42
N SER A 401 11.10 6.03 -4.30
CA SER A 401 10.12 5.67 -3.27
C SER A 401 9.61 4.22 -3.39
N TYR A 402 9.41 3.74 -4.62
CA TYR A 402 8.99 2.36 -4.89
C TYR A 402 10.15 1.35 -4.80
N LEU A 403 11.39 1.79 -5.00
CA LEU A 403 12.57 0.94 -5.06
C LEU A 403 13.41 0.93 -3.77
N ALA A 404 13.23 1.88 -2.85
CA ALA A 404 14.02 1.97 -1.63
C ALA A 404 13.85 0.72 -0.75
N LEU A 405 12.62 0.28 -0.49
CA LEU A 405 12.39 -0.94 0.29
C LEU A 405 12.88 -2.21 -0.45
N PRO A 406 12.57 -2.42 -1.74
CA PRO A 406 13.15 -3.51 -2.53
C PRO A 406 14.67 -3.55 -2.55
N PHE A 407 15.33 -2.39 -2.65
CA PHE A 407 16.79 -2.30 -2.62
C PHE A 407 17.36 -2.91 -1.33
N PHE A 408 16.86 -2.51 -0.16
CA PHE A 408 17.32 -3.12 1.10
C PHE A 408 16.90 -4.59 1.22
N ALA A 409 15.74 -4.96 0.67
CA ALA A 409 15.25 -6.33 0.70
C ALA A 409 16.09 -7.29 -0.13
N ILE A 410 16.57 -6.88 -1.32
CA ILE A 410 17.46 -7.69 -2.17
C ILE A 410 18.75 -8.01 -1.41
N GLY A 411 19.39 -7.00 -0.82
CA GLY A 411 20.58 -7.19 0.02
C GLY A 411 20.30 -8.09 1.23
N GLY A 412 19.13 -7.95 1.85
CA GLY A 412 18.68 -8.79 2.96
C GLY A 412 18.45 -10.25 2.59
N VAL A 413 17.82 -10.51 1.44
CA VAL A 413 17.63 -11.85 0.88
C VAL A 413 18.97 -12.52 0.66
N LEU A 414 19.92 -11.85 0.01
CA LEU A 414 21.28 -12.37 -0.18
C LEU A 414 21.96 -12.66 1.17
N ALA A 415 21.80 -11.76 2.14
CA ALA A 415 22.38 -11.91 3.47
C ALA A 415 21.75 -13.06 4.30
N TRP A 416 20.52 -13.46 3.99
CA TRP A 416 19.84 -14.63 4.60
C TRP A 416 20.16 -15.94 3.89
N LEU A 417 20.53 -15.86 2.61
CA LEU A 417 21.03 -16.98 1.82
C LEU A 417 22.57 -17.14 1.92
N SER A 418 23.22 -16.37 2.78
CA SER A 418 24.66 -16.52 3.05
C SER A 418 24.98 -17.84 3.75
N ARG A 419 26.22 -18.33 3.60
CA ARG A 419 26.71 -19.57 4.21
C ARG A 419 26.34 -19.75 5.69
N GLU A 420 26.35 -18.67 6.46
CA GLU A 420 26.05 -18.68 7.90
C GLU A 420 24.56 -18.83 8.19
N ASN A 421 23.70 -18.18 7.38
CA ASN A 421 22.26 -18.11 7.63
C ASN A 421 21.46 -19.14 6.84
N ILE A 422 22.03 -19.71 5.77
CA ILE A 422 21.31 -20.60 4.87
C ILE A 422 20.85 -21.89 5.55
N LYS A 423 21.47 -22.28 6.68
CA LYS A 423 21.03 -23.41 7.51
C LYS A 423 19.76 -23.12 8.33
N LYS A 424 19.37 -21.85 8.50
CA LYS A 424 18.19 -21.44 9.25
C LYS A 424 16.95 -21.52 8.36
N VAL A 425 16.21 -22.62 8.47
CA VAL A 425 14.99 -22.94 7.70
C VAL A 425 14.03 -21.75 7.54
N ASN A 426 13.73 -21.05 8.65
CA ASN A 426 12.76 -19.94 8.63
C ASN A 426 13.25 -18.74 7.81
N LYS A 427 14.54 -18.38 7.90
CA LYS A 427 15.12 -17.30 7.10
C LYS A 427 15.11 -17.64 5.62
N PHE A 428 15.53 -18.86 5.29
CA PHE A 428 15.48 -19.37 3.92
C PHE A 428 14.06 -19.32 3.34
N SER A 429 13.07 -19.75 4.12
CA SER A 429 11.67 -19.78 3.69
C SER A 429 11.12 -18.38 3.40
N ILE A 430 11.41 -17.39 4.25
CA ILE A 430 11.00 -16.00 4.02
C ILE A 430 11.72 -15.39 2.82
N ALA A 431 13.02 -15.65 2.67
CA ALA A 431 13.78 -15.20 1.50
C ALA A 431 13.16 -15.73 0.20
N LEU A 432 12.73 -17.00 0.19
CA LEU A 432 12.04 -17.58 -0.95
C LEU A 432 10.68 -16.93 -1.21
N VAL A 433 9.91 -16.61 -0.16
CA VAL A 433 8.62 -15.90 -0.30
C VAL A 433 8.83 -14.54 -0.97
N VAL A 434 9.85 -13.78 -0.57
CA VAL A 434 10.18 -12.51 -1.20
C VAL A 434 10.47 -12.73 -2.69
N ILE A 435 11.34 -13.67 -3.04
CA ILE A 435 11.70 -13.98 -4.43
C ILE A 435 10.46 -14.36 -5.26
N ILE A 436 9.62 -15.28 -4.76
CA ILE A 436 8.43 -15.76 -5.48
C ILE A 436 7.41 -14.64 -5.64
N LEU A 437 7.03 -13.95 -4.56
CA LEU A 437 5.96 -12.95 -4.65
C LEU A 437 6.39 -11.72 -5.46
N TYR A 438 7.63 -11.24 -5.33
CA TYR A 438 8.13 -10.16 -6.18
C TYR A 438 8.28 -10.60 -7.63
N GLY A 439 8.80 -11.82 -7.85
CA GLY A 439 8.91 -12.42 -9.18
C GLY A 439 7.56 -12.54 -9.87
N LEU A 440 6.51 -12.93 -9.14
CA LEU A 440 5.14 -12.94 -9.68
C LEU A 440 4.63 -11.51 -9.90
N ALA A 441 4.78 -10.62 -8.92
CA ALA A 441 4.26 -9.25 -8.98
C ALA A 441 4.84 -8.40 -10.12
N TYR A 442 6.10 -8.62 -10.51
CA TYR A 442 6.72 -7.95 -11.65
C TYR A 442 6.81 -8.82 -12.91
N GLY A 443 6.79 -10.14 -12.80
CA GLY A 443 6.91 -11.05 -13.93
C GLY A 443 5.61 -11.30 -14.68
N ILE A 444 4.47 -11.44 -13.99
CA ILE A 444 3.16 -11.66 -14.61
C ILE A 444 2.71 -10.49 -15.50
N PRO A 445 2.92 -9.20 -15.15
CA PRO A 445 2.54 -8.08 -16.02
C PRO A 445 3.33 -8.08 -17.34
N LEU A 446 4.59 -8.56 -17.33
CA LEU A 446 5.39 -8.72 -18.55
C LEU A 446 4.80 -9.76 -19.51
N LEU A 447 3.95 -10.66 -19.01
CA LEU A 447 3.20 -11.63 -19.82
C LEU A 447 1.87 -11.07 -20.34
N GLY A 448 1.57 -9.78 -20.13
CA GLY A 448 0.34 -9.12 -20.57
C GLY A 448 -0.89 -9.42 -19.70
N MET A 449 -0.74 -10.16 -18.60
CA MET A 449 -1.83 -10.51 -17.68
C MET A 449 -2.10 -9.38 -16.68
N ARG A 450 -2.96 -8.42 -17.06
CA ARG A 450 -3.31 -7.24 -16.24
C ARG A 450 -4.22 -7.56 -15.05
N ASN A 451 -5.09 -8.56 -15.16
CA ASN A 451 -6.17 -8.82 -14.19
C ASN A 451 -5.70 -9.48 -12.89
N PHE A 452 -4.53 -10.12 -12.90
CA PHE A 452 -4.04 -10.91 -11.75
C PHE A 452 -3.32 -10.07 -10.71
N LEU A 453 -2.81 -8.90 -11.10
CA LEU A 453 -1.96 -8.06 -10.27
C LEU A 453 -2.52 -6.66 -10.12
N THR A 454 -2.78 -6.32 -8.87
CA THR A 454 -3.19 -4.96 -8.49
C THR A 454 -2.17 -4.41 -7.50
N SER A 455 -2.14 -3.09 -7.38
CA SER A 455 -1.39 -2.38 -6.33
C SER A 455 -1.66 -2.89 -4.90
N ARG A 456 -2.71 -3.71 -4.71
CA ARG A 456 -3.11 -4.35 -3.44
C ARG A 456 -2.20 -5.49 -2.98
N TRP A 457 -1.29 -6.00 -3.82
CA TRP A 457 -0.32 -7.05 -3.43
C TRP A 457 0.81 -6.47 -2.56
N PHE A 458 1.32 -5.28 -2.91
CA PHE A 458 2.50 -4.70 -2.28
C PHE A 458 2.43 -4.54 -0.75
N PRO A 459 1.30 -4.13 -0.13
CA PRO A 459 1.20 -4.07 1.33
C PRO A 459 1.39 -5.42 2.02
N LEU A 460 0.96 -6.52 1.39
CA LEU A 460 1.12 -7.89 1.91
C LEU A 460 2.55 -8.39 1.72
N ILE A 461 3.13 -8.14 0.55
CA ILE A 461 4.53 -8.49 0.27
C ILE A 461 5.48 -7.75 1.24
N ALA A 462 5.16 -6.49 1.55
CA ALA A 462 5.93 -5.65 2.46
C ALA A 462 6.14 -6.27 3.85
N VAL A 463 5.21 -7.12 4.32
CA VAL A 463 5.36 -7.89 5.58
C VAL A 463 6.67 -8.68 5.62
N PHE A 464 7.10 -9.23 4.49
CA PHE A 464 8.36 -9.95 4.38
C PHE A 464 9.53 -9.03 4.04
N LEU A 465 9.33 -8.04 3.16
CA LEU A 465 10.38 -7.11 2.75
C LEU A 465 10.97 -6.35 3.94
N VAL A 466 10.14 -5.89 4.88
CA VAL A 466 10.63 -5.13 6.05
C VAL A 466 11.50 -5.99 6.97
N LEU A 467 11.26 -7.30 7.05
CA LEU A 467 12.07 -8.22 7.85
C LEU A 467 13.47 -8.36 7.26
N VAL A 468 13.57 -8.66 5.95
CA VAL A 468 14.87 -8.79 5.28
C VAL A 468 15.60 -7.44 5.18
N SER A 469 14.87 -6.35 4.97
CA SER A 469 15.44 -4.99 4.88
C SER A 469 16.01 -4.53 6.22
N ALA A 470 15.29 -4.76 7.33
CA ALA A 470 15.78 -4.40 8.67
C ALA A 470 17.09 -5.12 8.98
N SER A 471 17.16 -6.42 8.69
CA SER A 471 18.38 -7.24 8.82
C SER A 471 19.54 -6.63 8.02
N TYR A 472 19.30 -6.27 6.76
CA TYR A 472 20.34 -5.70 5.91
C TYR A 472 20.81 -4.32 6.36
N MET A 473 19.88 -3.44 6.76
CA MET A 473 20.22 -2.11 7.29
C MET A 473 21.10 -2.21 8.54
N LEU A 474 20.79 -3.12 9.46
CA LEU A 474 21.61 -3.36 10.65
C LEU A 474 23.00 -3.91 10.29
N LYS A 475 23.09 -4.82 9.31
CA LYS A 475 24.37 -5.32 8.79
C LYS A 475 25.19 -4.21 8.13
N LEU A 476 24.59 -3.32 7.36
CA LEU A 476 25.30 -2.16 6.77
C LEU A 476 25.87 -1.26 7.88
N VAL A 477 25.09 -0.97 8.91
CA VAL A 477 25.55 -0.18 10.07
C VAL A 477 26.63 -0.92 10.88
N SER A 478 26.61 -2.25 10.88
CA SER A 478 27.64 -3.08 11.55
C SER A 478 29.04 -2.97 10.93
N LEU A 479 29.15 -2.49 9.68
CA LEU A 479 30.42 -2.25 9.00
C LEU A 479 31.27 -1.17 9.69
N LEU A 480 30.64 -0.31 10.49
CA LEU A 480 31.30 0.77 11.21
C LEU A 480 31.86 0.26 12.54
N ASP A 481 33.17 0.47 12.74
CA ASP A 481 33.85 0.07 13.98
C ASP A 481 33.50 1.00 15.15
N SER A 482 33.32 2.30 14.87
CA SER A 482 32.97 3.28 15.89
C SER A 482 31.49 3.23 16.26
N LYS A 483 31.21 2.93 17.53
CA LYS A 483 29.86 3.01 18.11
C LYS A 483 29.20 4.38 17.88
N LYS A 484 29.98 5.47 17.95
CA LYS A 484 29.49 6.84 17.71
C LYS A 484 29.14 7.10 16.25
N ALA A 485 29.74 6.37 15.29
CA ALA A 485 29.44 6.52 13.87
C ALA A 485 28.19 5.74 13.43
N LYS A 486 27.85 4.66 14.14
CA LYS A 486 26.64 3.86 13.84
C LYS A 486 25.35 4.67 13.93
N ILE A 487 25.26 5.56 14.91
CA ILE A 487 24.09 6.42 15.16
C ILE A 487 23.82 7.38 14.00
N PRO A 488 24.73 8.30 13.60
CA PRO A 488 24.45 9.23 12.51
C PRO A 488 24.21 8.53 11.17
N VAL A 489 24.83 7.36 10.93
CA VAL A 489 24.56 6.58 9.72
C VAL A 489 23.16 5.97 9.74
N MET A 490 22.74 5.32 10.83
CA MET A 490 21.37 4.81 10.96
C MET A 490 20.34 5.93 10.88
N PHE A 491 20.62 7.06 11.54
CA PHE A 491 19.81 8.27 11.47
C PHE A 491 19.64 8.71 10.01
N THR A 492 20.74 8.82 9.25
CA THR A 492 20.71 9.27 7.86
C THR A 492 19.98 8.29 6.94
N ILE A 493 20.22 6.99 7.08
CA ILE A 493 19.53 5.95 6.30
C ILE A 493 18.02 6.06 6.50
N ILE A 494 17.55 6.15 7.75
CA ILE A 494 16.13 6.20 8.06
C ILE A 494 15.52 7.57 7.77
N LEU A 495 16.26 8.67 7.90
CA LEU A 495 15.83 9.99 7.48
C LEU A 495 15.52 10.01 5.97
N LEU A 496 16.45 9.51 5.14
CA LEU A 496 16.27 9.45 3.69
C LEU A 496 15.18 8.46 3.28
N PHE A 497 15.16 7.28 3.89
CA PHE A 497 14.13 6.26 3.65
C PHE A 497 12.73 6.79 3.98
N SER A 498 12.56 7.40 5.16
CA SER A 498 11.27 7.96 5.57
C SER A 498 10.87 9.12 4.67
N PHE A 499 11.80 10.01 4.28
CA PHE A 499 11.53 11.11 3.37
C PHE A 499 10.92 10.62 2.06
N VAL A 500 11.59 9.70 1.36
CA VAL A 500 11.06 9.20 0.08
C VAL A 500 9.76 8.42 0.25
N MET A 501 9.51 7.81 1.41
CA MET A 501 8.25 7.12 1.69
C MET A 501 7.10 8.09 1.95
N VAL A 502 7.34 9.20 2.68
CA VAL A 502 6.28 10.12 3.15
C VAL A 502 5.88 11.21 2.14
N THR A 503 6.70 11.47 1.12
CA THR A 503 6.46 12.53 0.14
C THR A 503 5.67 12.09 -1.10
N THR A 504 5.35 10.80 -1.22
CA THR A 504 4.72 10.26 -2.43
C THR A 504 3.26 10.73 -2.62
N PRO A 505 2.78 10.85 -3.88
CA PRO A 505 1.39 11.20 -4.19
C PRO A 505 0.33 10.28 -3.57
N GLY A 506 0.68 9.04 -3.23
CA GLY A 506 -0.26 8.09 -2.62
C GLY A 506 -0.76 8.51 -1.24
N ILE A 507 0.05 9.29 -0.52
CA ILE A 507 -0.19 9.73 0.86
C ILE A 507 -0.14 11.25 1.03
N ASN A 508 0.45 11.97 0.07
CA ASN A 508 0.62 13.43 0.10
C ASN A 508 -0.12 14.09 -1.07
N LYS A 509 -1.45 14.11 -0.98
CA LYS A 509 -2.33 14.70 -2.00
C LYS A 509 -2.72 16.14 -1.74
N ASP A 510 -2.59 16.57 -0.50
CA ASP A 510 -2.92 17.90 0.00
C ASP A 510 -1.79 18.91 -0.26
N ASN A 511 -0.55 18.46 -0.34
CA ASN A 511 0.59 19.28 -0.70
C ASN A 511 1.65 18.47 -1.48
N PRO A 512 1.33 18.01 -2.71
CA PRO A 512 2.23 17.15 -3.47
C PRO A 512 3.58 17.84 -3.71
N LEU A 513 4.63 17.28 -3.13
CA LEU A 513 6.01 17.75 -3.31
C LEU A 513 6.67 17.17 -4.56
N VAL A 514 6.05 16.14 -5.13
CA VAL A 514 6.51 15.38 -6.28
C VAL A 514 5.29 15.03 -7.12
N ALA A 515 5.39 15.12 -8.45
CA ALA A 515 4.31 14.83 -9.38
C ALA A 515 3.06 15.67 -9.12
N LYS A 516 3.25 16.96 -8.87
CA LYS A 516 2.15 17.89 -8.59
C LYS A 516 1.12 17.92 -9.72
N ASP A 517 1.58 17.89 -10.96
CA ASP A 517 0.74 17.98 -12.17
C ASP A 517 -0.06 16.71 -12.46
N THR A 518 0.28 15.59 -11.81
CA THR A 518 -0.44 14.30 -11.95
C THR A 518 -1.11 13.84 -10.66
N THR A 519 -0.96 14.59 -9.56
CA THR A 519 -1.55 14.23 -8.27
C THR A 519 -2.99 14.76 -8.18
N VAL A 520 -3.95 13.83 -8.24
CA VAL A 520 -5.37 14.15 -8.10
C VAL A 520 -5.81 14.06 -6.65
N ARG A 521 -6.27 15.19 -6.09
CA ARG A 521 -6.87 15.26 -4.75
C ARG A 521 -8.26 14.61 -4.76
N ASN A 522 -8.49 13.70 -3.82
CA ASN A 522 -9.77 13.01 -3.61
C ASN A 522 -10.24 13.07 -2.14
N GLN A 523 -9.87 14.16 -1.47
CA GLN A 523 -10.38 14.59 -0.19
C GLN A 523 -11.02 15.96 -0.38
N PHE A 524 -12.11 16.26 0.32
CA PHE A 524 -12.94 17.44 0.10
C PHE A 524 -13.01 18.29 1.36
N LYS A 525 -12.95 19.61 1.17
CA LYS A 525 -13.13 20.63 2.20
C LYS A 525 -14.60 20.65 2.65
N SER A 526 -14.88 21.23 3.82
CA SER A 526 -16.26 21.36 4.32
C SER A 526 -17.16 22.13 3.35
N ILE A 527 -16.62 23.16 2.70
CA ILE A 527 -17.34 23.99 1.71
C ILE A 527 -17.67 23.23 0.41
N GLU A 528 -16.81 22.28 0.02
CA GLU A 528 -17.09 21.38 -1.11
C GLU A 528 -18.22 20.40 -0.73
N ILE A 529 -18.16 19.79 0.47
CA ILE A 529 -19.21 18.88 0.94
C ILE A 529 -20.58 19.57 1.04
N GLU A 530 -20.62 20.81 1.55
CA GLU A 530 -21.86 21.57 1.71
C GLU A 530 -22.53 21.91 0.37
N ALA A 531 -21.73 22.13 -0.68
CA ALA A 531 -22.24 22.36 -2.02
C ALA A 531 -23.04 21.16 -2.54
N ILE A 532 -22.51 19.94 -2.40
CA ILE A 532 -23.21 18.72 -2.82
C ILE A 532 -24.50 18.52 -2.03
N LYS A 533 -24.47 18.71 -0.71
CA LYS A 533 -25.66 18.65 0.13
C LYS A 533 -26.75 19.61 -0.35
N THR A 534 -26.37 20.86 -0.62
CA THR A 534 -27.33 21.90 -1.03
C THR A 534 -27.88 21.65 -2.44
N VAL A 535 -27.01 21.38 -3.40
CA VAL A 535 -27.41 21.20 -4.81
C VAL A 535 -28.29 19.97 -4.98
N THR A 536 -28.00 18.87 -4.30
CA THR A 536 -28.81 17.64 -4.42
C THR A 536 -30.20 17.75 -3.79
N VAL A 537 -30.42 18.68 -2.85
CA VAL A 537 -31.75 19.02 -2.32
C VAL A 537 -32.55 19.89 -3.32
N LYS A 538 -31.87 20.82 -4.01
CA LYS A 538 -32.52 21.84 -4.85
C LYS A 538 -32.70 21.40 -6.31
N CYS A 539 -31.77 20.60 -6.82
CA CYS A 539 -31.75 20.11 -8.19
C CYS A 539 -31.98 18.60 -8.19
N SER A 540 -33.16 18.16 -8.66
CA SER A 540 -33.49 16.74 -8.82
C SER A 540 -33.03 16.14 -10.14
N GLY A 541 -32.48 16.97 -11.05
CA GLY A 541 -32.02 16.57 -12.37
C GLY A 541 -30.62 15.97 -12.41
N ASN A 542 -30.14 15.71 -13.62
CA ASN A 542 -28.80 15.17 -13.83
C ASN A 542 -27.74 16.19 -13.36
N ILE A 543 -26.71 15.73 -12.64
CA ILE A 543 -25.58 16.58 -12.23
C ILE A 543 -24.35 16.15 -13.02
N LEU A 544 -23.65 17.12 -13.62
CA LEU A 544 -22.39 16.89 -14.32
C LEU A 544 -21.24 17.58 -13.56
N MET A 545 -20.23 16.82 -13.16
CA MET A 545 -19.11 17.32 -12.32
C MET A 545 -17.74 16.75 -12.73
N ASP A 546 -16.66 17.09 -12.02
CA ASP A 546 -15.37 16.41 -12.23
C ASP A 546 -15.35 15.01 -11.62
N SER A 547 -14.66 14.06 -12.26
CA SER A 547 -14.68 12.64 -11.84
C SER A 547 -14.28 12.40 -10.39
N PRO A 548 -13.23 13.05 -9.83
CA PRO A 548 -12.93 12.91 -8.41
C PRO A 548 -14.09 13.30 -7.50
N TYR A 549 -14.84 14.35 -7.86
CA TYR A 549 -15.90 14.91 -7.03
C TYR A 549 -17.15 14.02 -6.92
N ASP A 550 -17.29 13.03 -7.79
CA ASP A 550 -18.29 11.95 -7.68
C ASP A 550 -18.29 11.29 -6.29
N SER A 551 -17.09 11.09 -5.72
CA SER A 551 -16.94 10.53 -4.37
C SER A 551 -17.62 11.38 -3.29
N CYS A 552 -17.79 12.68 -3.52
CA CYS A 552 -18.46 13.59 -2.59
C CYS A 552 -19.98 13.37 -2.54
N LEU A 553 -20.57 12.69 -3.53
CA LEU A 553 -21.97 12.22 -3.50
C LEU A 553 -22.25 11.29 -2.31
N PHE A 554 -21.23 10.76 -1.64
CA PHE A 554 -21.40 10.08 -0.36
C PHE A 554 -22.11 10.93 0.72
N TYR A 555 -22.00 12.26 0.62
CA TYR A 555 -22.57 13.23 1.56
C TYR A 555 -23.85 13.90 1.05
N ARG A 556 -24.37 13.51 -0.11
CA ARG A 556 -25.58 14.06 -0.73
C ARG A 556 -26.84 13.91 0.14
N ASP A 557 -27.90 14.59 -0.28
CA ASP A 557 -29.24 14.31 0.22
C ASP A 557 -29.70 12.87 -0.09
N ARG A 558 -30.29 12.19 0.89
CA ARG A 558 -30.66 10.78 0.77
C ARG A 558 -31.71 10.51 -0.32
N ALA A 559 -32.52 11.50 -0.70
CA ALA A 559 -33.51 11.37 -1.77
C ALA A 559 -32.90 11.46 -3.17
N TYR A 560 -31.64 11.92 -3.31
CA TYR A 560 -30.98 12.03 -4.60
C TYR A 560 -30.46 10.67 -5.09
N ASP A 561 -30.88 10.28 -6.30
CA ASP A 561 -30.40 9.09 -6.99
C ASP A 561 -29.03 9.35 -7.62
N THR A 562 -28.00 8.65 -7.17
CA THR A 562 -26.63 8.79 -7.68
C THR A 562 -26.50 8.45 -9.15
N ARG A 563 -27.42 7.67 -9.72
CA ARG A 563 -27.41 7.34 -11.15
C ARG A 563 -27.65 8.56 -12.04
N ASN A 564 -28.19 9.64 -11.47
CA ASN A 564 -28.38 10.91 -12.17
C ASN A 564 -27.11 11.78 -12.17
N ALA A 565 -26.07 11.39 -11.42
CA ALA A 565 -24.80 12.10 -11.44
C ALA A 565 -23.83 11.44 -12.42
N THR A 566 -23.17 12.27 -13.23
CA THR A 566 -22.13 11.88 -14.17
C THR A 566 -20.97 12.86 -14.10
N TYR A 567 -19.89 12.56 -14.82
CA TYR A 567 -18.68 13.38 -14.82
C TYR A 567 -18.24 13.80 -16.22
N PHE A 568 -17.47 14.88 -16.29
CA PHE A 568 -16.91 15.37 -17.54
C PHE A 568 -16.00 14.31 -18.19
N ASN A 569 -16.14 14.17 -19.51
CA ASN A 569 -15.23 13.42 -20.36
C ASN A 569 -14.36 14.40 -21.16
N ILE A 570 -13.38 13.89 -21.89
CA ILE A 570 -12.46 14.73 -22.67
C ILE A 570 -13.16 15.51 -23.79
N GLN A 571 -14.21 14.95 -24.40
CA GLN A 571 -14.97 15.58 -25.48
C GLN A 571 -15.69 16.84 -24.97
N HIS A 572 -16.37 16.76 -23.82
CA HIS A 572 -17.00 17.92 -23.18
C HIS A 572 -16.01 19.06 -22.99
N ILE A 573 -14.78 18.73 -22.56
CA ILE A 573 -13.74 19.71 -22.27
C ILE A 573 -13.19 20.36 -23.54
N GLN A 574 -13.00 19.58 -24.61
CA GLN A 574 -12.44 20.05 -25.87
C GLN A 574 -13.45 20.83 -26.74
N THR A 575 -14.69 20.33 -26.87
CA THR A 575 -15.70 20.96 -27.73
C THR A 575 -16.48 22.04 -27.00
N GLY A 576 -16.59 21.92 -25.68
CA GLY A 576 -17.45 22.79 -24.87
C GLY A 576 -18.92 22.35 -24.88
N GLU A 577 -19.30 21.39 -25.71
CA GLU A 577 -20.67 20.93 -25.88
C GLU A 577 -21.07 20.00 -24.74
N ILE A 578 -22.26 20.23 -24.21
CA ILE A 578 -22.87 19.39 -23.16
C ILE A 578 -24.27 19.05 -23.60
N ASP A 579 -24.51 17.74 -23.73
CA ASP A 579 -25.81 17.22 -24.12
C ASP A 579 -26.83 17.31 -22.98
N GLY A 580 -28.07 17.63 -23.35
CA GLY A 580 -29.18 17.81 -22.41
C GLY A 580 -29.07 19.07 -21.56
N ASP A 581 -29.78 19.05 -20.43
CA ASP A 581 -29.86 20.17 -19.50
C ASP A 581 -29.42 19.78 -18.06
N PRO A 582 -28.20 19.20 -17.88
CA PRO A 582 -27.71 18.88 -16.54
C PRO A 582 -27.35 20.13 -15.73
N THR A 583 -27.42 20.00 -14.40
CA THR A 583 -26.80 20.97 -13.49
C THR A 583 -25.29 20.76 -13.51
N ILE A 584 -24.56 21.78 -13.93
CA ILE A 584 -23.10 21.75 -14.04
C ILE A 584 -22.50 22.20 -12.71
N LEU A 585 -21.68 21.35 -12.11
CA LEU A 585 -21.04 21.63 -10.83
C LEU A 585 -19.52 21.79 -11.02
N LEU A 586 -18.99 22.97 -10.71
CA LEU A 586 -17.59 23.33 -10.93
C LEU A 586 -16.94 23.74 -9.62
N ARG A 587 -15.75 23.20 -9.33
CA ARG A 587 -14.93 23.62 -8.19
C ARG A 587 -13.81 24.51 -8.68
N LYS A 588 -13.65 25.68 -8.08
CA LYS A 588 -12.58 26.64 -8.41
C LYS A 588 -11.18 26.02 -8.34
N SER A 589 -11.00 25.05 -7.44
CA SER A 589 -9.74 24.34 -7.29
C SER A 589 -9.32 23.58 -8.55
N THR A 590 -10.23 23.10 -9.41
CA THR A 590 -9.88 22.30 -10.60
C THR A 590 -9.15 23.08 -11.68
N VAL A 591 -9.19 24.41 -11.61
CA VAL A 591 -8.40 25.30 -12.49
C VAL A 591 -6.91 25.21 -12.16
N LYS A 592 -6.57 24.93 -10.89
CA LYS A 592 -5.18 24.89 -10.38
C LYS A 592 -4.71 23.50 -9.98
N GLU A 593 -5.63 22.62 -9.63
CA GLU A 593 -5.40 21.25 -9.19
C GLU A 593 -5.80 20.28 -10.30
N PRO A 594 -4.95 19.29 -10.64
CA PRO A 594 -5.30 18.30 -11.64
C PRO A 594 -6.50 17.44 -11.23
N ILE A 595 -7.33 17.12 -12.22
CA ILE A 595 -8.44 16.18 -12.10
C ILE A 595 -8.25 15.01 -13.06
N SER A 596 -8.88 13.88 -12.73
CA SER A 596 -8.96 12.74 -13.64
C SER A 596 -10.12 12.97 -14.61
N ILE A 597 -9.87 12.88 -15.90
CA ILE A 597 -10.86 13.04 -16.97
C ILE A 597 -10.88 11.77 -17.80
N ASN A 598 -12.07 11.21 -17.98
CA ASN A 598 -12.23 9.98 -18.74
C ASN A 598 -12.14 10.23 -20.25
N ASP A 599 -11.44 9.35 -20.95
CA ASP A 599 -11.47 9.25 -22.41
C ASP A 599 -12.45 8.13 -22.82
N PRO A 600 -13.61 8.47 -23.42
CA PRO A 600 -14.61 7.48 -23.80
C PRO A 600 -14.14 6.58 -24.94
N GLU A 601 -13.15 7.00 -25.74
CA GLU A 601 -12.59 6.23 -26.86
C GLU A 601 -11.53 5.23 -26.38
N ARG A 602 -10.98 5.42 -25.17
CA ARG A 602 -9.92 4.58 -24.61
C ARG A 602 -10.32 4.02 -23.25
N TYR A 603 -10.86 2.80 -23.26
CA TYR A 603 -11.29 2.12 -22.04
C TYR A 603 -10.18 2.03 -20.99
N GLY A 604 -10.45 2.58 -19.80
CA GLY A 604 -9.56 2.53 -18.65
C GLY A 604 -8.39 3.53 -18.67
N ILE A 605 -8.35 4.43 -19.65
CA ILE A 605 -7.37 5.52 -19.69
C ILE A 605 -8.05 6.82 -19.23
N ASN A 606 -7.54 7.38 -18.14
CA ASN A 606 -7.91 8.71 -17.69
C ASN A 606 -6.76 9.68 -17.95
N ILE A 607 -7.09 10.82 -18.54
CA ILE A 607 -6.17 11.93 -18.73
C ILE A 607 -6.16 12.74 -17.44
N ILE A 608 -4.97 13.07 -16.93
CA ILE A 608 -4.82 13.91 -15.74
C ILE A 608 -4.37 15.29 -16.19
N GLN A 609 -5.22 16.29 -15.97
CA GLN A 609 -4.94 17.68 -16.30
C GLN A 609 -5.78 18.63 -15.43
N THR A 610 -5.39 19.88 -15.34
CA THR A 610 -6.25 20.94 -14.80
C THR A 610 -7.40 21.25 -15.76
N LEU A 611 -8.52 21.71 -15.22
CA LEU A 611 -9.63 22.17 -16.03
C LEU A 611 -9.26 23.49 -16.71
N PRO A 612 -9.36 23.62 -18.05
CA PRO A 612 -8.99 24.85 -18.75
C PRO A 612 -9.81 26.04 -18.27
N GLU A 613 -9.18 27.20 -18.03
CA GLU A 613 -9.89 28.42 -17.62
C GLU A 613 -11.00 28.82 -18.61
N GLY A 614 -10.76 28.64 -19.91
CA GLY A 614 -11.77 28.88 -20.94
C GLY A 614 -13.00 27.98 -20.78
N PHE A 615 -12.80 26.72 -20.40
CA PHE A 615 -13.90 25.80 -20.10
C PHE A 615 -14.60 26.15 -18.77
N PHE A 616 -13.87 26.64 -17.78
CA PHE A 616 -14.47 27.05 -16.51
C PHE A 616 -15.35 28.31 -16.70
N ASN A 617 -14.84 29.31 -17.42
CA ASN A 617 -15.47 30.62 -17.53
C ASN A 617 -16.67 30.66 -18.49
N ARG A 618 -16.80 29.70 -19.42
CA ARG A 618 -17.93 29.64 -20.37
C ARG A 618 -19.30 29.48 -19.72
N PHE A 619 -19.38 28.91 -18.51
CA PHE A 619 -20.64 28.82 -17.77
C PHE A 619 -21.06 30.13 -17.08
N ASN A 620 -20.19 31.14 -17.08
CA ASN A 620 -20.56 32.50 -16.69
C ASN A 620 -21.23 33.29 -17.83
N ALA A 621 -21.39 32.67 -19.02
CA ALA A 621 -22.08 33.27 -20.16
C ALA A 621 -23.60 33.30 -19.96
N HIS A 622 -24.31 34.07 -20.80
CA HIS A 622 -25.75 34.32 -20.66
C HIS A 622 -26.63 33.07 -20.84
N ASP A 623 -26.09 31.97 -21.36
CA ASP A 623 -26.84 30.73 -21.60
C ASP A 623 -27.03 29.87 -20.33
N TYR A 624 -26.39 30.24 -19.22
CA TYR A 624 -26.42 29.49 -17.96
C TYR A 624 -26.75 30.40 -16.78
N ALA A 625 -27.77 30.02 -15.99
CA ALA A 625 -28.08 30.64 -14.71
C ALA A 625 -27.22 30.02 -13.61
N ARG A 626 -26.55 30.86 -12.83
CA ARG A 626 -25.86 30.41 -11.60
C ARG A 626 -26.90 30.19 -10.50
N VAL A 627 -27.06 28.94 -10.07
CA VAL A 627 -28.07 28.54 -9.06
C VAL A 627 -27.45 28.26 -7.68
N TYR A 628 -26.13 28.10 -7.61
CA TYR A 628 -25.39 27.97 -6.36
C TYR A 628 -24.01 28.61 -6.49
N ASP A 629 -23.57 29.26 -5.41
CA ASP A 629 -22.25 29.88 -5.28
C ASP A 629 -21.83 29.91 -3.81
N ASN A 630 -20.65 29.39 -3.51
CA ASN A 630 -20.02 29.53 -2.21
C ASN A 630 -18.54 29.94 -2.32
N ASP A 631 -18.19 30.68 -3.38
CA ASP A 631 -16.84 31.15 -3.74
C ASP A 631 -15.82 30.06 -4.15
N GLU A 632 -16.05 28.80 -3.76
CA GLU A 632 -15.19 27.64 -4.07
C GLU A 632 -15.87 26.65 -5.01
N VAL A 633 -17.20 26.52 -4.95
CA VAL A 633 -18.02 25.65 -5.79
C VAL A 633 -19.19 26.44 -6.37
N PHE A 634 -19.40 26.26 -7.66
CA PHE A 634 -20.44 26.91 -8.44
C PHE A 634 -21.34 25.87 -9.07
N ALA A 635 -22.65 26.09 -9.05
CA ALA A 635 -23.60 25.29 -9.82
C ALA A 635 -24.33 26.14 -10.86
N TYR A 636 -24.44 25.61 -12.07
CA TYR A 636 -25.09 26.28 -13.20
C TYR A 636 -26.17 25.39 -13.80
N THR A 637 -27.27 25.98 -14.22
CA THR A 637 -28.34 25.33 -14.99
C THR A 637 -28.53 26.10 -16.28
N LYS A 638 -28.75 25.41 -17.40
CA LYS A 638 -29.00 26.07 -18.69
C LYS A 638 -30.29 26.89 -18.61
N GLU A 639 -30.25 28.16 -19.05
CA GLU A 639 -31.48 28.93 -19.18
C GLU A 639 -32.23 28.47 -20.43
N GLY A 640 -33.47 28.01 -20.26
CA GLY A 640 -34.36 27.81 -21.39
C GLY A 640 -34.58 29.16 -22.06
N LYS A 641 -34.32 29.27 -23.38
CA LYS A 641 -34.76 30.42 -24.17
C LYS A 641 -36.29 30.49 -24.10
N THR A 642 -36.85 31.19 -23.11
CA THR A 642 -38.20 31.73 -23.24
C THR A 642 -38.12 32.75 -24.37
N THR A 643 -38.59 32.34 -25.55
CA THR A 643 -39.02 33.26 -26.60
C THR A 643 -39.97 34.27 -25.95
N ARG A 644 -39.43 35.45 -25.61
CA ARG A 644 -40.26 36.64 -25.40
C ARG A 644 -40.87 36.92 -26.77
N ASN A 645 -42.18 36.63 -26.88
CA ASN A 645 -43.02 36.86 -28.06
C ASN A 645 -42.86 38.27 -28.61
#